data_AF-A0A957Q0R5-F1
#
_entry.id   AF-A0A957Q0R5-F1
#
_cell.length_a   1.000
_cell.length_b   1.000
_cell.length_c   1.000
_cell.angle_alpha   90.00
_cell.angle_beta   90.00
_cell.angle_gamma   90.00
#
_symmetry.space_group_name_H-M   'P 1'
#
loop_
_entity.id
_entity.type
_entity.pdbx_description
1 polymer ?
#
loop_
_entity_poly.entity_id
_entity_poly.type
_entity_poly.pdbx_seq_one_letter_code
_entity_poly.pdbx_strand_id
1 'polypeptide(L)'
;SAGEPLYQDVATALIEGLAAGTAPFPTMPKLIGGRYGLSSKEFTPAMITGVYTELAKAKPKNHFTIGIIDDVSHTSLAYDDALDVEPDETVRAVFWGLGSDGTVSANKNSIKIIGEETDNEAQGYFVYDSKKSGARTVSHLRFGPKPIHSTYLIRQANLVAVHQFGFLQRYDVLREAKPGGIFLLNAPFGPDEVWEQLPLPIQKGIIAKKLRFYVIDGYSVAQEVGMGGRINTIMQTCFFGLLNQLLPAAANNGAANRLTSETAIEKIKAAIRKSYGKRGEVVVRKNFAAVDAALTHLYEVQVPATTSSKIQMLPPVPAAAPDFVQQVTAKMIAGEGDALPVSALPVDGTYPTGTTQWEKRNIALEVPVWDPDICIQCGKCVLVCPHAVIRSKVASEADLADAPEGFQSSKARWREMPDLLYTLQVALEDCTGCTLCVEICPAKNKRAVGRKAINMEPQLPLLEEGRKHWAYFEHLPDTPMTPANGQGPQPIELNYNNVKNVQLKQPLFEFSGACAGCGETPYLKLLSQLFGDRAIIANATGCSSIYGGNLPTTPWAQNSAGRGPAWSNSLFEDNAEFGLGMRLAVDKQKAYTHELLARLSEVIGADLRDALLAADQSTTEGIAAQRARVGTLKEKLQGVDTPAAQDLLSLADVLVERSIWIVGGDGWAYDIGYGGLDHVLASGR
;
A
#
# COMPACT_ATOMS: atom_id res chain seq x y z
N SER A 1 -28.06 18.64 -10.74
CA SER A 1 -28.31 17.94 -12.00
C SER A 1 -29.77 17.51 -12.04
N ALA A 2 -30.41 17.44 -13.22
CA ALA A 2 -31.77 16.91 -13.39
C ALA A 2 -31.85 15.36 -13.29
N GLY A 3 -30.72 14.68 -13.39
CA GLY A 3 -30.58 13.22 -13.24
C GLY A 3 -29.41 12.67 -14.07
N GLU A 4 -29.11 11.39 -13.94
CA GLU A 4 -28.08 10.69 -14.73
C GLU A 4 -28.57 10.39 -16.17
N PRO A 5 -27.66 10.20 -17.16
CA PRO A 5 -28.03 10.12 -18.58
C PRO A 5 -29.15 9.11 -18.88
N LEU A 6 -29.01 7.85 -18.45
CA LEU A 6 -30.01 6.81 -18.71
C LEU A 6 -31.37 7.11 -18.04
N TYR A 7 -31.35 7.76 -16.87
CA TYR A 7 -32.59 8.18 -16.21
C TYR A 7 -33.30 9.26 -17.05
N GLN A 8 -32.55 10.23 -17.60
CA GLN A 8 -33.10 11.27 -18.46
C GLN A 8 -33.63 10.71 -19.78
N ASP A 9 -32.92 9.76 -20.40
CA ASP A 9 -33.37 9.10 -21.63
C ASP A 9 -34.69 8.36 -21.41
N VAL A 10 -34.78 7.57 -20.32
CA VAL A 10 -36.01 6.84 -19.96
C VAL A 10 -37.13 7.82 -19.62
N ALA A 11 -36.87 8.85 -18.82
CA ALA A 11 -37.87 9.85 -18.49
C ALA A 11 -38.42 10.54 -19.75
N THR A 12 -37.53 10.94 -20.67
CA THR A 12 -37.90 11.59 -21.94
C THR A 12 -38.73 10.65 -22.82
N ALA A 13 -38.28 9.40 -23.02
CA ALA A 13 -39.01 8.43 -23.82
C ALA A 13 -40.40 8.10 -23.26
N LEU A 14 -40.54 8.01 -21.94
CA LEU A 14 -41.84 7.80 -21.29
C LEU A 14 -42.78 8.99 -21.51
N ILE A 15 -42.26 10.23 -21.38
CA ILE A 15 -43.03 11.46 -21.58
C ILE A 15 -43.46 11.61 -23.04
N GLU A 16 -42.53 11.47 -23.97
CA GLU A 16 -42.80 11.59 -25.42
C GLU A 16 -43.74 10.49 -25.91
N GLY A 17 -43.54 9.24 -25.46
CA GLY A 17 -44.40 8.11 -25.83
C GLY A 17 -45.84 8.28 -25.33
N LEU A 18 -46.03 8.83 -24.13
CA LEU A 18 -47.36 9.16 -23.62
C LEU A 18 -48.01 10.31 -24.41
N ALA A 19 -47.25 11.37 -24.70
CA ALA A 19 -47.73 12.51 -25.46
C ALA A 19 -48.12 12.12 -26.91
N ALA A 20 -47.37 11.21 -27.52
CA ALA A 20 -47.64 10.69 -28.86
C ALA A 20 -48.71 9.57 -28.90
N GLY A 21 -49.16 9.08 -27.74
CA GLY A 21 -50.09 7.94 -27.65
C GLY A 21 -49.50 6.60 -28.11
N THR A 22 -48.17 6.48 -28.16
CA THR A 22 -47.45 5.26 -28.59
C THR A 22 -46.98 4.42 -27.41
N ALA A 23 -47.05 4.95 -26.18
CA ALA A 23 -46.72 4.22 -24.97
C ALA A 23 -47.65 3.02 -24.73
N PRO A 24 -47.14 1.86 -24.27
CA PRO A 24 -47.94 0.68 -23.98
C PRO A 24 -48.74 0.78 -22.65
N PHE A 25 -48.74 1.94 -22.00
CA PHE A 25 -49.43 2.19 -20.73
C PHE A 25 -50.23 3.50 -20.79
N PRO A 26 -51.37 3.60 -20.07
CA PRO A 26 -52.29 4.74 -20.17
C PRO A 26 -51.85 5.96 -19.35
N THR A 27 -50.92 5.78 -18.40
CA THR A 27 -50.44 6.82 -17.48
C THR A 27 -48.96 6.63 -17.21
N MET A 28 -48.29 7.70 -16.76
CA MET A 28 -46.87 7.67 -16.39
C MET A 28 -46.59 6.56 -15.35
N PRO A 29 -45.70 5.59 -15.64
CA PRO A 29 -45.29 4.62 -14.64
C PRO A 29 -44.48 5.31 -13.54
N LYS A 30 -44.43 4.69 -12.35
CA LYS A 30 -43.49 5.12 -11.30
C LYS A 30 -42.07 4.98 -11.82
N LEU A 31 -41.33 6.09 -11.85
CA LEU A 31 -39.94 6.16 -12.27
C LEU A 31 -39.08 6.75 -11.15
N ILE A 32 -38.02 6.05 -10.79
CA ILE A 32 -36.94 6.54 -9.91
C ILE A 32 -35.60 6.31 -10.58
N GLY A 33 -34.64 7.21 -10.35
CA GLY A 33 -33.26 7.11 -10.80
C GLY A 33 -32.30 7.00 -9.63
N GLY A 34 -31.22 6.24 -9.81
CA GLY A 34 -30.18 6.11 -8.80
C GLY A 34 -28.82 5.74 -9.39
N ARG A 35 -27.78 5.95 -8.59
CA ARG A 35 -26.37 5.67 -8.93
C ARG A 35 -25.89 4.44 -8.17
N TYR A 36 -25.13 3.58 -8.85
CA TYR A 36 -24.47 2.41 -8.28
C TYR A 36 -23.13 2.18 -8.99
N GLY A 37 -22.25 1.37 -8.39
CA GLY A 37 -21.08 0.82 -9.09
C GLY A 37 -20.01 1.82 -9.53
N LEU A 38 -20.04 3.06 -9.05
CA LEU A 38 -18.99 4.04 -9.35
C LEU A 38 -17.62 3.51 -8.91
N SER A 39 -16.64 3.60 -9.80
CA SER A 39 -15.28 3.10 -9.57
C SER A 39 -15.24 1.64 -9.09
N SER A 40 -16.08 0.78 -9.70
CA SER A 40 -16.19 -0.64 -9.36
C SER A 40 -16.66 -0.93 -7.94
N LYS A 41 -17.39 0.00 -7.30
CA LYS A 41 -18.12 -0.29 -6.05
C LYS A 41 -19.00 -1.53 -6.25
N GLU A 42 -19.04 -2.39 -5.25
CA GLU A 42 -19.79 -3.64 -5.31
C GLU A 42 -21.27 -3.40 -5.62
N PHE A 43 -21.87 -4.30 -6.42
CA PHE A 43 -23.30 -4.29 -6.72
C PHE A 43 -23.88 -5.70 -6.59
N THR A 44 -24.37 -6.02 -5.39
CA THR A 44 -24.78 -7.38 -5.02
C THR A 44 -26.28 -7.62 -5.23
N PRO A 45 -26.74 -8.89 -5.26
CA PRO A 45 -28.16 -9.23 -5.26
C PRO A 45 -28.95 -8.62 -4.09
N ALA A 46 -28.31 -8.47 -2.93
CA ALA A 46 -28.86 -7.77 -1.78
C ALA A 46 -29.18 -6.30 -2.10
N MET A 47 -28.26 -5.59 -2.77
CA MET A 47 -28.48 -4.22 -3.21
C MET A 47 -29.62 -4.13 -4.23
N ILE A 48 -29.68 -5.04 -5.20
CA ILE A 48 -30.80 -5.10 -6.17
C ILE A 48 -32.15 -5.24 -5.44
N THR A 49 -32.20 -6.09 -4.42
CA THR A 49 -33.40 -6.25 -3.57
C THR A 49 -33.75 -4.96 -2.83
N GLY A 50 -32.74 -4.20 -2.36
CA GLY A 50 -32.92 -2.86 -1.79
C GLY A 50 -33.58 -1.88 -2.75
N VAL A 51 -33.19 -1.89 -4.03
CA VAL A 51 -33.81 -1.04 -5.07
C VAL A 51 -35.28 -1.40 -5.29
N TYR A 52 -35.60 -2.70 -5.42
CA TYR A 52 -37.00 -3.14 -5.56
C TYR A 52 -37.84 -2.81 -4.33
N THR A 53 -37.27 -2.95 -3.13
CA THR A 53 -37.92 -2.58 -1.87
C THR A 53 -38.23 -1.09 -1.82
N GLU A 54 -37.32 -0.24 -2.30
CA GLU A 54 -37.55 1.21 -2.40
C GLU A 54 -38.68 1.52 -3.39
N LEU A 55 -38.67 0.94 -4.60
CA LEU A 55 -39.67 1.16 -5.64
C LEU A 55 -41.10 0.78 -5.19
N ALA A 56 -41.21 -0.23 -4.32
CA ALA A 56 -42.47 -0.68 -3.74
C ALA A 56 -43.08 0.31 -2.74
N LYS A 57 -42.32 1.29 -2.22
CA LYS A 57 -42.83 2.30 -1.28
C LYS A 57 -43.88 3.21 -1.93
N ALA A 58 -44.72 3.80 -1.09
CA ALA A 58 -45.71 4.79 -1.52
C ALA A 58 -45.05 6.05 -2.09
N LYS A 59 -43.94 6.48 -1.49
CA LYS A 59 -43.11 7.61 -1.93
C LYS A 59 -41.65 7.14 -2.01
N PRO A 60 -41.24 6.50 -3.13
CA PRO A 60 -39.88 6.02 -3.27
C PRO A 60 -38.90 7.20 -3.36
N LYS A 61 -37.71 7.04 -2.79
CA LYS A 61 -36.61 8.00 -2.90
C LYS A 61 -36.12 8.05 -4.35
N ASN A 62 -36.11 9.24 -4.94
CA ASN A 62 -35.49 9.49 -6.24
C ASN A 62 -34.05 10.01 -6.06
N HIS A 63 -33.24 9.98 -7.12
CA HIS A 63 -31.82 10.38 -7.12
C HIS A 63 -30.98 9.71 -6.03
N PHE A 64 -31.29 8.45 -5.75
CA PHE A 64 -30.67 7.70 -4.68
C PHE A 64 -29.26 7.21 -5.03
N THR A 65 -28.54 6.73 -4.03
CA THR A 65 -27.31 5.94 -4.19
C THR A 65 -27.50 4.57 -3.54
N ILE A 66 -26.76 3.56 -3.99
CA ILE A 66 -26.76 2.25 -3.33
C ILE A 66 -25.35 1.66 -3.30
N GLY A 67 -25.02 0.97 -2.20
CA GLY A 67 -23.68 0.46 -1.93
C GLY A 67 -22.76 1.41 -1.17
N ILE A 68 -23.22 2.60 -0.77
CA ILE A 68 -22.50 3.55 0.09
C ILE A 68 -23.37 4.01 1.27
N ILE A 69 -22.72 4.57 2.28
CA ILE A 69 -23.38 5.26 3.40
C ILE A 69 -23.25 6.77 3.14
N ASP A 70 -24.29 7.35 2.55
CA ASP A 70 -24.35 8.80 2.35
C ASP A 70 -25.08 9.46 3.52
N ASP A 71 -24.32 9.84 4.53
CA ASP A 71 -24.78 10.54 5.73
C ASP A 71 -24.71 12.08 5.61
N VAL A 72 -24.33 12.59 4.44
CA VAL A 72 -24.24 14.03 4.17
C VAL A 72 -25.46 14.51 3.39
N SER A 73 -25.73 13.90 2.22
CA SER A 73 -26.89 14.23 1.39
C SER A 73 -28.04 13.24 1.54
N HIS A 74 -27.88 12.20 2.36
CA HIS A 74 -28.92 11.22 2.70
C HIS A 74 -29.55 10.54 1.48
N THR A 75 -28.77 10.31 0.42
CA THR A 75 -29.25 9.68 -0.82
C THR A 75 -29.23 8.17 -0.79
N SER A 76 -28.50 7.53 0.14
CA SER A 76 -28.32 6.08 0.13
C SER A 76 -29.61 5.31 0.46
N LEU A 77 -29.72 4.11 -0.12
CA LEU A 77 -30.75 3.12 0.19
C LEU A 77 -30.23 2.05 1.15
N ALA A 78 -31.12 1.59 2.05
CA ALA A 78 -30.85 0.45 2.91
C ALA A 78 -31.11 -0.87 2.17
N TYR A 79 -30.34 -1.90 2.49
CA TYR A 79 -30.50 -3.26 1.98
C TYR A 79 -30.02 -4.29 3.01
N ASP A 80 -30.54 -5.52 2.93
CA ASP A 80 -30.11 -6.63 3.79
C ASP A 80 -28.97 -7.41 3.12
N ASP A 81 -27.77 -7.30 3.69
CA ASP A 81 -26.57 -7.92 3.15
C ASP A 81 -26.50 -9.44 3.43
N ALA A 82 -27.46 -10.07 4.10
CA ALA A 82 -27.41 -11.51 4.40
C ALA A 82 -27.80 -12.41 3.20
N LEU A 83 -28.38 -11.86 2.14
CA LEU A 83 -28.93 -12.62 1.02
C LEU A 83 -27.83 -13.36 0.21
N ASP A 84 -27.89 -14.70 0.19
CA ASP A 84 -27.16 -15.55 -0.75
C ASP A 84 -28.13 -16.14 -1.78
N VAL A 85 -27.81 -15.99 -3.07
CA VAL A 85 -28.62 -16.48 -4.20
C VAL A 85 -27.86 -17.51 -5.04
N GLU A 86 -26.64 -17.87 -4.65
CA GLU A 86 -25.82 -18.81 -5.41
C GLU A 86 -26.25 -20.26 -5.13
N PRO A 87 -26.34 -21.11 -6.17
CA PRO A 87 -26.76 -22.49 -5.99
C PRO A 87 -25.68 -23.31 -5.26
N ASP A 88 -26.12 -24.27 -4.43
CA ASP A 88 -25.20 -25.13 -3.65
C ASP A 88 -24.26 -26.00 -4.52
N GLU A 89 -24.61 -26.23 -5.79
CA GLU A 89 -23.79 -26.95 -6.78
C GLU A 89 -22.58 -26.14 -7.26
N THR A 90 -22.55 -24.81 -7.05
CA THR A 90 -21.42 -23.95 -7.41
C THR A 90 -20.39 -23.96 -6.29
N VAL A 91 -19.18 -24.41 -6.62
CA VAL A 91 -18.04 -24.30 -5.73
C VAL A 91 -17.48 -22.89 -5.79
N ARG A 92 -17.25 -22.31 -4.62
CA ARG A 92 -16.76 -20.94 -4.41
C ARG A 92 -15.48 -21.01 -3.61
N ALA A 93 -14.38 -20.51 -4.17
CA ALA A 93 -13.07 -20.55 -3.55
C ALA A 93 -12.43 -19.15 -3.52
N VAL A 94 -11.89 -18.79 -2.36
CA VAL A 94 -11.22 -17.51 -2.12
C VAL A 94 -9.76 -17.76 -1.76
N PHE A 95 -8.84 -17.06 -2.42
CA PHE A 95 -7.40 -17.23 -2.23
C PHE A 95 -6.74 -15.91 -1.86
N TRP A 96 -6.14 -15.85 -0.68
CA TRP A 96 -5.35 -14.73 -0.21
C TRP A 96 -3.87 -14.98 -0.50
N GLY A 97 -3.30 -14.16 -1.37
CA GLY A 97 -1.88 -14.22 -1.75
C GLY A 97 -1.20 -12.85 -1.66
N LEU A 98 0.11 -12.86 -1.84
CA LEU A 98 0.93 -11.67 -1.95
C LEU A 98 1.19 -11.33 -3.43
N GLY A 99 1.17 -10.05 -3.77
CA GLY A 99 1.60 -9.57 -5.08
C GLY A 99 3.00 -10.09 -5.38
N SER A 100 3.11 -10.83 -6.50
CA SER A 100 4.31 -11.52 -6.99
C SER A 100 4.62 -12.91 -6.41
N ASP A 101 3.77 -13.51 -5.55
CA ASP A 101 3.95 -14.89 -5.07
C ASP A 101 3.45 -15.98 -6.05
N GLY A 102 2.76 -15.57 -7.11
CA GLY A 102 2.25 -16.46 -8.17
C GLY A 102 0.84 -17.00 -7.95
N THR A 103 0.15 -16.63 -6.86
CA THR A 103 -1.22 -17.06 -6.53
C THR A 103 -2.21 -16.76 -7.64
N VAL A 104 -2.27 -15.50 -8.10
CA VAL A 104 -3.16 -15.07 -9.19
C VAL A 104 -2.91 -15.89 -10.47
N SER A 105 -1.65 -16.11 -10.83
CA SER A 105 -1.28 -16.87 -12.02
C SER A 105 -1.70 -18.34 -11.90
N ALA A 106 -1.51 -18.95 -10.73
CA ALA A 106 -1.97 -20.31 -10.44
C ALA A 106 -3.50 -20.42 -10.51
N ASN A 107 -4.22 -19.42 -10.00
CA ASN A 107 -5.68 -19.38 -10.06
C ASN A 107 -6.21 -19.19 -11.49
N LYS A 108 -5.60 -18.31 -12.30
CA LYS A 108 -5.90 -18.21 -13.74
C LYS A 108 -5.67 -19.53 -14.47
N ASN A 109 -4.60 -20.24 -14.12
CA ASN A 109 -4.32 -21.56 -14.68
C ASN A 109 -5.38 -22.59 -14.23
N SER A 110 -5.76 -22.57 -12.96
CA SER A 110 -6.79 -23.45 -12.40
C SER A 110 -8.14 -23.26 -13.08
N ILE A 111 -8.56 -22.02 -13.34
CA ILE A 111 -9.78 -21.72 -14.10
C ILE A 111 -9.71 -22.30 -15.51
N LYS A 112 -8.57 -22.17 -16.20
CA LYS A 112 -8.39 -22.76 -17.53
C LYS A 112 -8.47 -24.28 -17.49
N ILE A 113 -7.82 -24.93 -16.53
CA ILE A 113 -7.92 -26.39 -16.36
C ILE A 113 -9.37 -26.79 -16.13
N ILE A 114 -10.09 -26.12 -15.23
CA ILE A 114 -11.49 -26.46 -14.93
C ILE A 114 -12.38 -26.23 -16.15
N GLY A 115 -12.27 -25.07 -16.82
CA GLY A 115 -13.15 -24.72 -17.94
C GLY A 115 -12.81 -25.38 -19.29
N GLU A 116 -11.54 -25.76 -19.53
CA GLU A 116 -11.14 -26.40 -20.80
C GLU A 116 -11.14 -27.94 -20.72
N GLU A 117 -11.01 -28.51 -19.51
CA GLU A 117 -10.85 -29.96 -19.33
C GLU A 117 -12.07 -30.62 -18.66
N THR A 118 -13.14 -29.87 -18.38
CA THR A 118 -14.37 -30.34 -17.75
C THR A 118 -15.60 -29.66 -18.35
N ASP A 119 -16.81 -30.21 -18.12
CA ASP A 119 -18.07 -29.59 -18.54
C ASP A 119 -18.55 -28.47 -17.59
N ASN A 120 -17.73 -28.07 -16.62
CA ASN A 120 -18.09 -26.98 -15.70
C ASN A 120 -17.86 -25.62 -16.34
N GLU A 121 -18.78 -24.72 -16.05
CA GLU A 121 -18.57 -23.28 -16.16
C GLU A 121 -17.54 -22.84 -15.12
N ALA A 122 -16.66 -21.92 -15.49
CA ALA A 122 -15.62 -21.40 -14.60
C ALA A 122 -15.51 -19.88 -14.69
N GLN A 123 -15.48 -19.22 -13.53
CA GLN A 123 -15.35 -17.76 -13.39
C GLN A 123 -14.18 -17.45 -12.47
N GLY A 124 -13.41 -16.42 -12.80
CA GLY A 124 -12.41 -15.84 -11.93
C GLY A 124 -12.49 -14.33 -11.89
N TYR A 125 -12.51 -13.77 -10.68
CA TYR A 125 -12.30 -12.35 -10.43
C TYR A 125 -11.11 -12.18 -9.49
N PHE A 126 -10.32 -11.14 -9.70
CA PHE A 126 -9.06 -10.93 -8.98
C PHE A 126 -9.02 -9.52 -8.43
N VAL A 127 -9.10 -9.40 -7.10
CA VAL A 127 -8.91 -8.14 -6.40
C VAL A 127 -7.41 -7.95 -6.19
N TYR A 128 -6.87 -6.93 -6.84
CA TYR A 128 -5.49 -6.50 -6.65
C TYR A 128 -5.47 -5.27 -5.76
N ASP A 129 -4.42 -5.15 -4.96
CA ASP A 129 -4.00 -3.86 -4.46
C ASP A 129 -3.33 -3.09 -5.61
N SER A 130 -3.59 -1.79 -5.65
CA SER A 130 -2.87 -0.77 -6.41
C SER A 130 -1.35 -0.75 -6.21
N LYS A 131 -0.85 -1.18 -5.06
CA LYS A 131 0.59 -1.32 -4.80
C LYS A 131 1.20 -2.36 -5.73
N LYS A 132 2.30 -2.00 -6.40
CA LYS A 132 2.87 -2.83 -7.48
C LYS A 132 3.43 -4.18 -7.02
N SER A 133 3.94 -4.28 -5.79
CA SER A 133 4.40 -5.57 -5.23
C SER A 133 4.23 -5.64 -3.72
N GLY A 134 4.27 -6.87 -3.18
CA GLY A 134 4.22 -7.11 -1.74
C GLY A 134 2.88 -6.75 -1.11
N ALA A 135 1.85 -6.61 -1.92
CA ALA A 135 0.54 -6.17 -1.49
C ALA A 135 -0.46 -7.31 -1.55
N ARG A 136 -1.59 -7.16 -0.88
CA ARG A 136 -2.57 -8.23 -0.77
C ARG A 136 -3.26 -8.47 -2.11
N THR A 137 -3.45 -9.73 -2.48
CA THR A 137 -4.29 -10.13 -3.60
C THR A 137 -5.34 -11.11 -3.10
N VAL A 138 -6.58 -10.95 -3.57
CA VAL A 138 -7.68 -11.85 -3.24
C VAL A 138 -8.30 -12.35 -4.54
N SER A 139 -8.19 -13.65 -4.80
CA SER A 139 -8.78 -14.28 -5.97
C SER A 139 -10.11 -14.91 -5.60
N HIS A 140 -11.15 -14.66 -6.38
CA HIS A 140 -12.49 -15.22 -6.23
C HIS A 140 -12.77 -16.14 -7.41
N LEU A 141 -12.87 -17.44 -7.14
CA LEU A 141 -13.09 -18.47 -8.15
C LEU A 141 -14.45 -19.10 -7.93
N ARG A 142 -15.23 -19.23 -9.01
CA ARG A 142 -16.47 -20.00 -9.03
C ARG A 142 -16.40 -21.04 -10.13
N PHE A 143 -16.91 -22.23 -9.86
CA PHE A 143 -17.11 -23.23 -10.90
C PHE A 143 -18.28 -24.15 -10.57
N GLY A 144 -18.95 -24.64 -11.60
CA GLY A 144 -20.08 -25.56 -11.45
C GLY A 144 -20.77 -25.86 -12.79
N PRO A 145 -21.83 -26.68 -12.76
CA PRO A 145 -22.46 -27.20 -13.98
C PRO A 145 -23.39 -26.21 -14.71
N LYS A 146 -23.64 -25.02 -14.14
CA LYS A 146 -24.59 -24.03 -14.65
C LYS A 146 -23.89 -22.72 -14.98
N PRO A 147 -24.40 -21.93 -15.95
CA PRO A 147 -23.90 -20.59 -16.25
C PRO A 147 -23.78 -19.71 -15.00
N ILE A 148 -22.63 -19.03 -14.86
CA ILE A 148 -22.32 -18.21 -13.69
C ILE A 148 -22.59 -16.74 -14.03
N HIS A 149 -23.67 -16.18 -13.49
CA HIS A 149 -24.05 -14.77 -13.67
C HIS A 149 -23.65 -13.87 -12.48
N SER A 150 -22.94 -14.41 -11.49
CA SER A 150 -22.52 -13.70 -10.29
C SER A 150 -21.39 -12.71 -10.58
N THR A 151 -21.71 -11.52 -11.09
CA THR A 151 -20.76 -10.41 -11.34
C THR A 151 -20.48 -9.59 -10.08
N TYR A 152 -20.24 -10.28 -8.96
CA TYR A 152 -19.94 -9.72 -7.64
C TYR A 152 -18.97 -10.64 -6.87
N LEU A 153 -18.30 -10.13 -5.83
CA LEU A 153 -17.34 -10.88 -5.02
C LEU A 153 -18.00 -12.04 -4.25
N ILE A 154 -17.22 -13.09 -3.96
CA ILE A 154 -17.71 -14.23 -3.16
C ILE A 154 -17.87 -13.81 -1.71
N ARG A 155 -19.03 -14.12 -1.13
CA ARG A 155 -19.37 -13.82 0.27
C ARG A 155 -19.57 -15.05 1.15
N GLN A 156 -19.72 -16.22 0.52
CA GLN A 156 -19.76 -17.53 1.18
C GLN A 156 -18.94 -18.53 0.36
N ALA A 157 -17.73 -18.81 0.81
CA ALA A 157 -16.74 -19.65 0.15
C ALA A 157 -16.73 -21.05 0.75
N ASN A 158 -16.75 -22.06 -0.12
CA ASN A 158 -16.50 -23.46 0.24
C ASN A 158 -15.04 -23.68 0.68
N LEU A 159 -14.11 -22.90 0.10
CA LEU A 159 -12.69 -22.92 0.44
C LEU A 159 -12.16 -21.50 0.62
N VAL A 160 -11.40 -21.30 1.70
CA VAL A 160 -10.52 -20.14 1.87
C VAL A 160 -9.08 -20.64 1.97
N ALA A 161 -8.21 -20.22 1.05
CA ALA A 161 -6.78 -20.48 1.10
C ALA A 161 -6.00 -19.20 1.46
N VAL A 162 -5.05 -19.31 2.38
CA VAL A 162 -4.14 -18.22 2.77
C VAL A 162 -2.71 -18.67 2.51
N HIS A 163 -2.06 -18.03 1.55
CA HIS A 163 -0.72 -18.40 1.10
C HIS A 163 0.40 -17.70 1.88
N GLN A 164 0.03 -16.75 2.76
CA GLN A 164 0.96 -15.98 3.59
C GLN A 164 0.57 -16.05 5.06
N PHE A 165 1.40 -16.68 5.88
CA PHE A 165 1.13 -16.85 7.30
C PHE A 165 0.90 -15.51 8.05
N GLY A 166 1.68 -14.47 7.71
CA GLY A 166 1.57 -13.15 8.34
C GLY A 166 0.21 -12.46 8.14
N PHE A 167 -0.60 -12.88 7.16
CA PHE A 167 -1.94 -12.30 6.95
C PHE A 167 -2.91 -12.61 8.08
N LEU A 168 -2.70 -13.72 8.81
CA LEU A 168 -3.59 -14.15 9.89
C LEU A 168 -3.63 -13.17 11.05
N GLN A 169 -2.60 -12.36 11.25
CA GLN A 169 -2.54 -11.33 12.29
C GLN A 169 -3.09 -9.97 11.82
N ARG A 170 -3.40 -9.80 10.53
CA ARG A 170 -3.72 -8.48 9.94
C ARG A 170 -5.10 -8.39 9.32
N TYR A 171 -5.62 -9.50 8.79
CA TYR A 171 -6.88 -9.49 8.07
C TYR A 171 -7.84 -10.53 8.62
N ASP A 172 -9.14 -10.23 8.56
CA ASP A 172 -10.19 -11.23 8.73
C ASP A 172 -10.30 -12.09 7.45
N VAL A 173 -9.31 -12.96 7.26
CA VAL A 173 -9.23 -13.85 6.08
C VAL A 173 -10.39 -14.85 6.03
N LEU A 174 -11.02 -15.12 7.17
CA LEU A 174 -12.09 -16.11 7.29
C LEU A 174 -13.47 -15.50 7.12
N ARG A 175 -13.60 -14.17 6.91
CA ARG A 175 -14.88 -13.46 6.75
C ARG A 175 -15.81 -14.20 5.81
N GLU A 176 -15.32 -14.50 4.61
CA GLU A 176 -16.10 -15.13 3.54
C GLU A 176 -16.23 -16.64 3.67
N ALA A 177 -15.62 -17.30 4.66
CA ALA A 177 -15.75 -18.77 4.81
C ALA A 177 -17.19 -19.17 5.18
N LYS A 178 -17.78 -20.08 4.40
CA LYS A 178 -19.07 -20.72 4.72
C LYS A 178 -18.90 -21.67 5.92
N PRO A 179 -19.90 -21.82 6.80
CA PRO A 179 -19.90 -22.87 7.81
C PRO A 179 -19.68 -24.27 7.20
N GLY A 180 -18.80 -25.09 7.81
CA GLY A 180 -18.38 -26.39 7.30
C GLY A 180 -17.38 -26.35 6.13
N GLY A 181 -16.95 -25.14 5.72
CA GLY A 181 -15.99 -24.94 4.65
C GLY A 181 -14.57 -25.42 5.00
N ILE A 182 -13.68 -25.32 4.01
CA ILE A 182 -12.26 -25.67 4.14
C ILE A 182 -11.43 -24.41 4.34
N PHE A 183 -10.51 -24.45 5.30
CA PHE A 183 -9.44 -23.47 5.46
C PHE A 183 -8.09 -24.13 5.12
N LEU A 184 -7.38 -23.61 4.13
CA LEU A 184 -6.05 -24.07 3.71
C LEU A 184 -5.02 -22.99 4.04
N LEU A 185 -3.98 -23.33 4.78
CA LEU A 185 -2.94 -22.38 5.21
C LEU A 185 -1.54 -22.83 4.79
N ASN A 186 -0.79 -21.91 4.20
CA ASN A 186 0.67 -22.02 4.09
C ASN A 186 1.32 -21.43 5.36
N ALA A 187 2.01 -22.27 6.15
CA ALA A 187 2.64 -21.86 7.41
C ALA A 187 3.99 -22.57 7.61
N PRO A 188 4.96 -21.95 8.30
CA PRO A 188 6.25 -22.58 8.64
C PRO A 188 6.12 -23.55 9.84
N PHE A 189 4.93 -24.09 10.09
CA PHE A 189 4.60 -24.91 11.26
C PHE A 189 3.83 -26.14 10.81
N GLY A 190 4.12 -27.29 11.44
CA GLY A 190 3.42 -28.55 11.18
C GLY A 190 2.00 -28.60 11.76
N PRO A 191 1.24 -29.67 11.48
CA PRO A 191 -0.15 -29.83 11.93
C PRO A 191 -0.30 -29.86 13.46
N ASP A 192 0.72 -30.32 14.18
CA ASP A 192 0.70 -30.40 15.65
C ASP A 192 1.05 -29.08 16.34
N GLU A 193 1.65 -28.13 15.62
CA GLU A 193 2.19 -26.88 16.18
C GLU A 193 1.41 -25.65 15.73
N VAL A 194 0.86 -25.67 14.51
CA VAL A 194 0.27 -24.49 13.86
C VAL A 194 -0.87 -23.88 14.69
N TRP A 195 -1.65 -24.71 15.40
CA TRP A 195 -2.81 -24.25 16.17
C TRP A 195 -2.43 -23.20 17.22
N GLU A 196 -1.33 -23.40 17.94
CA GLU A 196 -0.85 -22.48 18.99
C GLU A 196 -0.26 -21.18 18.43
N GLN A 197 0.04 -21.15 17.12
CA GLN A 197 0.57 -19.97 16.43
C GLN A 197 -0.53 -19.09 15.82
N LEU A 198 -1.79 -19.54 15.83
CA LEU A 198 -2.91 -18.80 15.28
C LEU A 198 -3.38 -17.70 16.22
N PRO A 199 -3.76 -16.50 15.72
CA PRO A 199 -4.43 -15.50 16.52
C PRO A 199 -5.79 -15.97 17.05
N LEU A 200 -6.17 -15.50 18.24
CA LEU A 200 -7.41 -15.86 18.92
C LEU A 200 -8.66 -15.67 18.04
N PRO A 201 -8.84 -14.55 17.29
CA PRO A 201 -9.99 -14.40 16.41
C PRO A 201 -10.06 -15.45 15.28
N ILE A 202 -8.91 -15.90 14.77
CA ILE A 202 -8.84 -16.96 13.74
C ILE A 202 -9.25 -18.30 14.34
N GLN A 203 -8.75 -18.66 15.52
CA GLN A 203 -9.19 -19.88 16.21
C GLN A 203 -10.71 -19.86 16.47
N LYS A 204 -11.26 -18.74 16.93
CA LYS A 204 -12.71 -18.56 17.12
C LYS A 204 -13.47 -18.75 15.80
N GLY A 205 -12.99 -18.16 14.71
CA GLY A 205 -13.59 -18.27 13.38
C GLY A 205 -13.63 -19.72 12.89
N ILE A 206 -12.54 -20.46 13.03
CA ILE A 206 -12.44 -21.89 12.66
C ILE A 206 -13.47 -22.71 13.45
N ILE A 207 -13.53 -22.55 14.78
CA ILE A 207 -14.44 -23.31 15.64
C ILE A 207 -15.90 -22.94 15.37
N ALA A 208 -16.23 -21.65 15.36
CA ALA A 208 -17.61 -21.17 15.20
C ALA A 208 -18.20 -21.58 13.85
N LYS A 209 -17.40 -21.53 12.78
CA LYS A 209 -17.80 -21.97 11.45
C LYS A 209 -17.58 -23.46 11.22
N LYS A 210 -17.04 -24.22 12.19
CA LYS A 210 -16.74 -25.66 12.07
C LYS A 210 -15.91 -25.96 10.81
N LEU A 211 -14.87 -25.17 10.58
CA LEU A 211 -14.04 -25.30 9.38
C LEU A 211 -13.16 -26.55 9.47
N ARG A 212 -12.97 -27.23 8.35
CA ARG A 212 -11.93 -28.25 8.19
C ARG A 212 -10.63 -27.56 7.85
N PHE A 213 -9.62 -27.73 8.70
CA PHE A 213 -8.39 -26.97 8.62
C PHE A 213 -7.24 -27.83 8.08
N TYR A 214 -6.60 -27.37 7.01
CA TYR A 214 -5.43 -28.00 6.39
C TYR A 214 -4.24 -27.04 6.39
N VAL A 215 -3.05 -27.59 6.62
CA VAL A 215 -1.79 -26.84 6.66
C VAL A 215 -0.70 -27.51 5.80
N ILE A 216 0.20 -26.68 5.27
CA ILE A 216 1.42 -27.08 4.58
C ILE A 216 2.51 -26.02 4.79
N ASP A 217 3.77 -26.44 4.89
CA ASP A 217 4.92 -25.54 4.71
C ASP A 217 5.36 -25.55 3.25
N GLY A 218 4.70 -24.74 2.44
CA GLY A 218 4.97 -24.65 1.01
C GLY A 218 6.36 -24.11 0.69
N TYR A 219 6.97 -23.33 1.59
CA TYR A 219 8.31 -22.78 1.38
C TYR A 219 9.37 -23.85 1.58
N SER A 220 9.28 -24.64 2.64
CA SER A 220 10.19 -25.78 2.87
C SER A 220 10.07 -26.81 1.74
N VAL A 221 8.84 -27.17 1.34
CA VAL A 221 8.61 -28.07 0.20
C VAL A 221 9.24 -27.50 -1.08
N ALA A 222 9.07 -26.20 -1.37
CA ALA A 222 9.65 -25.57 -2.54
C ALA A 222 11.20 -25.58 -2.51
N GLN A 223 11.82 -25.41 -1.34
CA GLN A 223 13.27 -25.50 -1.19
C GLN A 223 13.77 -26.92 -1.43
N GLU A 224 13.14 -27.93 -0.83
CA GLU A 224 13.50 -29.35 -0.98
C GLU A 224 13.47 -29.82 -2.44
N VAL A 225 12.45 -29.42 -3.21
CA VAL A 225 12.34 -29.76 -4.63
C VAL A 225 13.15 -28.83 -5.57
N GLY A 226 13.88 -27.88 -5.00
CA GLY A 226 14.75 -26.95 -5.74
C GLY A 226 13.98 -25.95 -6.62
N MET A 227 12.83 -25.48 -6.13
CA MET A 227 12.00 -24.40 -6.68
C MET A 227 12.26 -23.02 -6.02
N GLY A 228 13.12 -22.97 -5.00
CA GLY A 228 13.39 -21.75 -4.24
C GLY A 228 12.17 -21.34 -3.41
N GLY A 229 11.83 -20.06 -3.36
CA GLY A 229 10.64 -19.56 -2.63
C GLY A 229 9.31 -19.61 -3.39
N ARG A 230 9.18 -20.40 -4.47
CA ARG A 230 7.98 -20.39 -5.33
C ARG A 230 6.96 -21.43 -4.88
N ILE A 231 5.91 -20.98 -4.20
CA ILE A 231 4.86 -21.84 -3.62
C ILE A 231 3.64 -22.05 -4.52
N ASN A 232 3.55 -21.35 -5.66
CA ASN A 232 2.36 -21.30 -6.51
C ASN A 232 1.87 -22.69 -6.98
N THR A 233 2.76 -23.54 -7.53
CA THR A 233 2.41 -24.90 -7.97
C THR A 233 2.00 -25.79 -6.79
N ILE A 234 2.66 -25.62 -5.63
CA ILE A 234 2.40 -26.39 -4.41
C ILE A 234 0.99 -26.07 -3.87
N MET A 235 0.68 -24.79 -3.70
CA MET A 235 -0.64 -24.35 -3.21
C MET A 235 -1.76 -24.66 -4.20
N GLN A 236 -1.50 -24.53 -5.51
CA GLN A 236 -2.44 -24.97 -6.55
C GLN A 236 -2.75 -26.47 -6.43
N THR A 237 -1.72 -27.28 -6.20
CA THR A 237 -1.89 -28.73 -6.04
C THR A 237 -2.72 -29.04 -4.80
N CYS A 238 -2.49 -28.34 -3.69
CA CYS A 238 -3.29 -28.50 -2.47
C CYS A 238 -4.77 -28.18 -2.72
N PHE A 239 -5.07 -27.12 -3.46
CA PHE A 239 -6.45 -26.78 -3.83
C PHE A 239 -7.15 -27.91 -4.59
N PHE A 240 -6.51 -28.47 -5.61
CA PHE A 240 -7.08 -29.60 -6.38
C PHE A 240 -7.10 -30.90 -5.59
N GLY A 241 -6.11 -31.14 -4.73
CA GLY A 241 -6.07 -32.27 -3.80
C GLY A 241 -7.23 -32.25 -2.80
N LEU A 242 -7.80 -31.08 -2.53
CA LEU A 242 -8.95 -30.89 -1.63
C LEU A 242 -10.30 -30.86 -2.37
N LEU A 243 -10.32 -31.01 -3.70
CA LEU A 243 -11.53 -30.87 -4.50
C LEU A 243 -12.62 -31.89 -4.14
N ASN A 244 -12.22 -33.13 -3.88
CA ASN A 244 -13.16 -34.19 -3.47
C ASN A 244 -13.91 -33.81 -2.18
N GLN A 245 -13.28 -33.06 -1.28
CA GLN A 245 -13.87 -32.57 -0.03
C GLN A 245 -14.76 -31.34 -0.23
N LEU A 246 -14.61 -30.59 -1.32
CA LEU A 246 -15.38 -29.35 -1.58
C LEU A 246 -16.75 -29.58 -2.21
N LEU A 247 -16.94 -30.72 -2.88
CA LEU A 247 -18.15 -31.02 -3.63
C LEU A 247 -19.24 -31.64 -2.72
N PRO A 248 -20.52 -31.23 -2.83
CA PRO A 248 -21.60 -31.81 -2.02
C PRO A 248 -21.78 -33.31 -2.25
N ALA A 249 -22.15 -34.05 -1.20
CA ALA A 249 -22.40 -35.49 -1.30
C ALA A 249 -23.56 -35.84 -2.26
N ALA A 250 -24.53 -34.95 -2.46
CA ALA A 250 -25.64 -35.13 -3.41
C ALA A 250 -25.20 -34.98 -4.89
N ALA A 251 -24.07 -34.31 -5.15
CA ALA A 251 -23.43 -34.26 -6.47
C ALA A 251 -22.61 -35.54 -6.77
N ASN A 252 -22.65 -36.56 -5.89
CA ASN A 252 -21.98 -37.85 -6.09
C ASN A 252 -22.78 -38.83 -6.96
N ASN A 253 -24.00 -38.49 -7.38
CA ASN A 253 -24.88 -39.41 -8.11
C ASN A 253 -24.99 -39.04 -9.61
N GLY A 254 -23.98 -39.38 -10.42
CA GLY A 254 -24.21 -39.77 -11.83
C GLY A 254 -23.62 -38.95 -12.98
N ALA A 255 -22.83 -37.89 -12.77
CA ALA A 255 -22.18 -37.19 -13.89
C ALA A 255 -20.88 -37.90 -14.31
N ALA A 256 -20.87 -38.50 -15.51
CA ALA A 256 -19.75 -39.28 -16.06
C ALA A 256 -18.46 -38.47 -16.36
N ASN A 257 -18.44 -37.17 -16.07
CA ASN A 257 -17.35 -36.24 -16.42
C ASN A 257 -16.94 -35.31 -15.25
N ARG A 258 -17.01 -35.82 -14.01
CA ARG A 258 -16.69 -35.05 -12.80
C ARG A 258 -15.19 -34.82 -12.64
N LEU A 259 -14.82 -33.57 -12.34
CA LEU A 259 -13.48 -33.23 -11.83
C LEU A 259 -13.32 -33.76 -10.40
N THR A 260 -12.55 -34.82 -10.26
CA THR A 260 -12.07 -35.38 -8.99
C THR A 260 -10.64 -34.90 -8.71
N SER A 261 -10.16 -35.03 -7.48
CA SER A 261 -8.77 -34.72 -7.15
C SER A 261 -7.78 -35.49 -8.03
N GLU A 262 -8.05 -36.77 -8.30
CA GLU A 262 -7.22 -37.64 -9.14
C GLU A 262 -7.13 -37.12 -10.58
N THR A 263 -8.29 -36.90 -11.21
CA THR A 263 -8.36 -36.36 -12.58
C THR A 263 -7.75 -34.95 -12.65
N ALA A 264 -7.98 -34.11 -11.63
CA ALA A 264 -7.39 -32.77 -11.58
C ALA A 264 -5.86 -32.81 -11.52
N ILE A 265 -5.27 -33.69 -10.71
CA ILE A 265 -3.82 -33.87 -10.63
C ILE A 265 -3.25 -34.32 -11.98
N GLU A 266 -3.91 -35.25 -12.68
CA GLU A 266 -3.51 -35.65 -14.03
C GLU A 266 -3.52 -34.48 -15.01
N LYS A 267 -4.60 -33.68 -15.00
CA LYS A 267 -4.73 -32.48 -15.84
C LYS A 267 -3.69 -31.41 -15.51
N ILE A 268 -3.36 -31.19 -14.24
CA ILE A 268 -2.27 -30.29 -13.81
C ILE A 268 -0.94 -30.76 -14.37
N LYS A 269 -0.61 -32.06 -14.25
CA LYS A 269 0.64 -32.61 -14.80
C LYS A 269 0.67 -32.48 -16.33
N ALA A 270 -0.45 -32.67 -17.02
CA ALA A 270 -0.56 -32.43 -18.46
C ALA A 270 -0.32 -30.94 -18.81
N ALA A 271 -0.93 -30.01 -18.07
CA ALA A 271 -0.77 -28.57 -18.26
C ALA A 271 0.66 -28.09 -17.98
N ILE A 272 1.32 -28.64 -16.96
CA ILE A 272 2.74 -28.40 -16.66
C ILE A 272 3.61 -28.85 -17.84
N ARG A 273 3.37 -30.05 -18.39
CA ARG A 273 4.12 -30.55 -19.55
C ARG A 273 3.91 -29.67 -20.79
N LYS A 274 2.68 -29.22 -21.05
CA LYS A 274 2.37 -28.27 -22.14
C LYS A 274 3.08 -26.92 -21.96
N SER A 275 3.08 -26.38 -20.74
CA SER A 275 3.62 -25.05 -20.44
C SER A 275 5.15 -25.02 -20.36
N TYR A 276 5.76 -26.05 -19.76
CA TYR A 276 7.18 -26.08 -19.44
C TYR A 276 7.99 -27.06 -20.29
N GLY A 277 7.35 -27.86 -21.17
CA GLY A 277 8.07 -28.80 -22.05
C GLY A 277 9.14 -28.13 -22.91
N LYS A 278 8.88 -26.90 -23.38
CA LYS A 278 9.86 -26.09 -24.13
C LYS A 278 11.08 -25.63 -23.29
N ARG A 279 10.98 -25.67 -21.96
CA ARG A 279 12.07 -25.32 -21.02
C ARG A 279 12.91 -26.53 -20.59
N GLY A 280 12.62 -27.72 -21.13
CA GLY A 280 13.37 -28.95 -20.89
C GLY A 280 12.76 -29.87 -19.83
N GLU A 281 13.04 -31.16 -19.95
CA GLU A 281 12.46 -32.24 -19.13
C GLU A 281 12.81 -32.10 -17.63
N VAL A 282 13.98 -31.53 -17.30
CA VAL A 282 14.38 -31.28 -15.90
C VAL A 282 13.41 -30.33 -15.20
N VAL A 283 12.95 -29.28 -15.88
CA VAL A 283 11.99 -28.32 -15.33
C VAL A 283 10.62 -28.99 -15.14
N VAL A 284 10.20 -29.82 -16.10
CA VAL A 284 8.93 -30.58 -16.00
C VAL A 284 8.96 -31.55 -14.81
N ARG A 285 10.03 -32.34 -14.68
CA ARG A 285 10.19 -33.28 -13.56
C ARG A 285 10.22 -32.60 -12.21
N LYS A 286 10.90 -31.45 -12.08
CA LYS A 286 10.88 -30.66 -10.83
C LYS A 286 9.47 -30.22 -10.45
N ASN A 287 8.67 -29.77 -11.42
CA ASN A 287 7.28 -29.39 -11.15
C ASN A 287 6.41 -30.62 -10.79
N PHE A 288 6.65 -31.79 -11.41
CA PHE A 288 5.95 -33.02 -11.02
C PHE A 288 6.30 -33.46 -9.60
N ALA A 289 7.59 -33.41 -9.25
CA ALA A 289 8.03 -33.68 -7.88
C ALA A 289 7.39 -32.71 -6.88
N ALA A 290 7.24 -31.43 -7.25
CA ALA A 290 6.54 -30.45 -6.42
C ALA A 290 5.05 -30.79 -6.21
N VAL A 291 4.36 -31.27 -7.25
CA VAL A 291 2.97 -31.74 -7.16
C VAL A 291 2.87 -32.93 -6.20
N ASP A 292 3.72 -33.94 -6.36
CA ASP A 292 3.67 -35.15 -5.55
C ASP A 292 4.08 -34.87 -4.08
N ALA A 293 5.10 -34.02 -3.87
CA ALA A 293 5.52 -33.59 -2.56
C ALA A 293 4.44 -32.77 -1.84
N ALA A 294 3.74 -31.88 -2.56
CA ALA A 294 2.67 -31.06 -1.98
C ALA A 294 1.56 -31.91 -1.37
N LEU A 295 1.12 -32.97 -2.06
CA LEU A 295 0.06 -33.86 -1.56
C LEU A 295 0.52 -34.66 -0.33
N THR A 296 1.79 -35.01 -0.27
CA THR A 296 2.37 -35.77 0.87
C THR A 296 2.55 -34.90 2.12
N HIS A 297 2.76 -33.60 1.93
CA HIS A 297 2.97 -32.61 3.00
C HIS A 297 1.72 -31.79 3.32
N LEU A 298 0.55 -32.16 2.77
CA LEU A 298 -0.72 -31.54 3.08
C LEU A 298 -1.37 -32.30 4.24
N TYR A 299 -1.47 -31.63 5.39
CA TYR A 299 -1.96 -32.26 6.62
C TYR A 299 -3.28 -31.65 7.07
N GLU A 300 -4.21 -32.48 7.53
CA GLU A 300 -5.40 -32.03 8.24
C GLU A 300 -5.06 -31.79 9.72
N VAL A 301 -5.44 -30.62 10.23
CA VAL A 301 -5.22 -30.21 11.61
C VAL A 301 -6.44 -30.61 12.45
N GLN A 302 -6.20 -31.31 13.55
CA GLN A 302 -7.26 -31.62 14.51
C GLN A 302 -7.67 -30.37 15.26
N VAL A 303 -8.83 -29.79 14.90
CA VAL A 303 -9.35 -28.55 15.49
C VAL A 303 -9.86 -28.83 16.92
N PRO A 304 -9.29 -28.21 17.95
CA PRO A 304 -9.78 -28.34 19.32
C PRO A 304 -11.17 -27.71 19.49
N ALA A 305 -11.92 -28.17 20.50
CA ALA A 305 -13.25 -27.65 20.81
C ALA A 305 -13.23 -26.21 21.41
N THR A 306 -12.08 -25.79 21.93
CA THR A 306 -11.89 -24.50 22.60
C THR A 306 -10.66 -23.78 22.10
N THR A 307 -10.65 -22.46 22.21
CA THR A 307 -9.48 -21.63 21.87
C THR A 307 -8.41 -21.71 22.95
N SER A 308 -7.14 -21.68 22.56
CA SER A 308 -5.96 -21.67 23.45
C SER A 308 -5.08 -20.42 23.30
N SER A 309 -5.19 -19.72 22.17
CA SER A 309 -4.23 -18.68 21.80
C SER A 309 -4.33 -17.41 22.66
N LYS A 310 -3.14 -16.87 22.98
CA LYS A 310 -2.96 -15.53 23.58
C LYS A 310 -2.63 -14.46 22.52
N ILE A 311 -2.38 -14.87 21.28
CA ILE A 311 -1.99 -13.98 20.18
C ILE A 311 -3.24 -13.22 19.72
N GLN A 312 -3.16 -11.89 19.67
CA GLN A 312 -4.24 -11.06 19.15
C GLN A 312 -3.97 -10.66 17.70
N MET A 313 -5.02 -10.18 17.03
CA MET A 313 -4.84 -9.45 15.78
C MET A 313 -4.05 -8.17 16.06
N LEU A 314 -3.13 -7.84 15.17
CA LEU A 314 -2.46 -6.56 15.19
C LEU A 314 -3.45 -5.49 14.73
N PRO A 315 -3.43 -4.29 15.36
CA PRO A 315 -4.18 -3.17 14.82
C PRO A 315 -3.64 -2.82 13.42
N PRO A 316 -4.49 -2.37 12.48
CA PRO A 316 -4.05 -2.04 11.12
C PRO A 316 -2.97 -0.96 11.07
N VAL A 317 -2.96 -0.07 12.07
CA VAL A 317 -1.95 0.97 12.30
C VAL A 317 -1.65 1.07 13.80
N PRO A 318 -0.44 1.54 14.21
CA PRO A 318 -0.11 1.77 15.62
C PRO A 318 -1.03 2.77 16.31
N ALA A 319 -1.22 2.65 17.62
CA ALA A 319 -2.06 3.57 18.42
C ALA A 319 -1.61 5.04 18.38
N ALA A 320 -0.31 5.28 18.11
CA ALA A 320 0.26 6.62 17.99
C ALA A 320 -0.08 7.33 16.66
N ALA A 321 -0.71 6.63 15.70
CA ALA A 321 -1.07 7.24 14.42
C ALA A 321 -2.11 8.37 14.60
N PRO A 322 -2.06 9.44 13.79
CA PRO A 322 -3.01 10.56 13.86
C PRO A 322 -4.47 10.14 13.65
N ASP A 323 -5.41 10.96 14.12
CA ASP A 323 -6.86 10.67 14.07
C ASP A 323 -7.36 10.26 12.68
N PHE A 324 -7.00 11.00 11.63
CA PHE A 324 -7.39 10.64 10.26
C PHE A 324 -6.84 9.26 9.86
N VAL A 325 -5.62 8.94 10.28
CA VAL A 325 -5.01 7.64 9.99
C VAL A 325 -5.73 6.53 10.75
N GLN A 326 -6.11 6.75 12.01
CA GLN A 326 -6.86 5.78 12.83
C GLN A 326 -8.27 5.52 12.31
N GLN A 327 -8.99 6.59 11.96
CA GLN A 327 -10.42 6.50 11.66
C GLN A 327 -10.70 6.16 10.19
N VAL A 328 -9.85 6.62 9.27
CA VAL A 328 -10.07 6.50 7.82
C VAL A 328 -9.05 5.54 7.20
N THR A 329 -7.76 5.86 7.28
CA THR A 329 -6.71 5.08 6.61
C THR A 329 -6.64 3.64 7.13
N ALA A 330 -6.75 3.42 8.44
CA ALA A 330 -6.71 2.09 9.05
C ALA A 330 -7.85 1.19 8.57
N LYS A 331 -9.05 1.76 8.40
CA LYS A 331 -10.22 1.04 7.86
C LYS A 331 -9.99 0.61 6.42
N MET A 332 -9.44 1.51 5.59
CA MET A 332 -9.10 1.17 4.21
C MET A 332 -8.00 0.09 4.14
N ILE A 333 -6.94 0.19 4.96
CA ILE A 333 -5.86 -0.82 5.06
C ILE A 333 -6.42 -2.18 5.48
N ALA A 334 -7.35 -2.23 6.44
CA ALA A 334 -7.99 -3.46 6.89
C ALA A 334 -8.88 -4.13 5.82
N GLY A 335 -9.22 -3.42 4.73
CA GLY A 335 -10.22 -3.87 3.75
C GLY A 335 -11.66 -3.55 4.16
N GLU A 336 -11.86 -2.60 5.06
CA GLU A 336 -13.16 -2.13 5.56
C GLU A 336 -13.52 -0.74 5.00
N GLY A 337 -12.83 -0.28 3.95
CA GLY A 337 -13.05 1.04 3.35
C GLY A 337 -14.47 1.26 2.84
N ASP A 338 -15.17 0.20 2.41
CA ASP A 338 -16.57 0.27 1.97
C ASP A 338 -17.56 0.67 3.07
N ALA A 339 -17.19 0.51 4.35
CA ALA A 339 -18.00 0.89 5.50
C ALA A 339 -17.81 2.37 5.91
N LEU A 340 -16.86 3.08 5.29
CA LEU A 340 -16.66 4.50 5.56
C LEU A 340 -17.81 5.32 4.97
N PRO A 341 -18.42 6.23 5.74
CA PRO A 341 -19.46 7.11 5.23
C PRO A 341 -18.87 8.25 4.39
N VAL A 342 -19.73 8.93 3.62
CA VAL A 342 -19.32 10.09 2.79
C VAL A 342 -18.69 11.18 3.64
N SER A 343 -19.20 11.43 4.86
CA SER A 343 -18.65 12.43 5.79
C SER A 343 -17.21 12.16 6.26
N ALA A 344 -16.72 10.92 6.13
CA ALA A 344 -15.37 10.57 6.55
C ALA A 344 -14.29 10.97 5.54
N LEU A 345 -14.68 11.28 4.29
CA LEU A 345 -13.74 11.56 3.20
C LEU A 345 -13.60 13.07 2.96
N PRO A 346 -12.39 13.57 2.64
CA PRO A 346 -12.18 14.96 2.24
C PRO A 346 -12.97 15.30 0.97
N VAL A 347 -13.61 16.48 0.96
CA VAL A 347 -14.49 16.92 -0.15
C VAL A 347 -13.74 17.19 -1.46
N ASP A 348 -12.44 17.45 -1.38
CA ASP A 348 -11.54 17.78 -2.49
C ASP A 348 -10.54 16.64 -2.81
N GLY A 349 -10.60 15.53 -2.05
CA GLY A 349 -9.66 14.43 -2.19
C GLY A 349 -8.26 14.68 -1.61
N THR A 350 -8.04 15.75 -0.84
CA THR A 350 -6.73 16.03 -0.23
C THR A 350 -6.48 15.14 1.00
N TYR A 351 -5.40 14.35 1.00
CA TYR A 351 -5.03 13.45 2.09
C TYR A 351 -3.81 13.95 2.88
N PRO A 352 -3.69 13.58 4.18
CA PRO A 352 -2.50 13.89 4.96
C PRO A 352 -1.26 13.17 4.41
N THR A 353 -0.11 13.82 4.56
CA THR A 353 1.18 13.30 4.10
C THR A 353 1.84 12.40 5.15
N GLY A 354 2.85 11.62 4.74
CA GLY A 354 3.68 10.80 5.63
C GLY A 354 2.94 9.64 6.27
N THR A 355 1.93 9.07 5.60
CA THR A 355 1.05 8.07 6.22
C THR A 355 1.55 6.63 6.06
N THR A 356 2.51 6.35 5.16
CA THR A 356 3.11 5.00 5.02
C THR A 356 3.88 4.56 6.26
N GLN A 357 4.42 5.48 7.06
CA GLN A 357 5.15 5.15 8.29
C GLN A 357 4.31 4.35 9.31
N TRP A 358 2.99 4.47 9.24
CA TRP A 358 2.03 3.81 10.12
C TRP A 358 1.60 2.43 9.63
N GLU A 359 1.96 2.03 8.41
CA GLU A 359 1.43 0.82 7.77
C GLU A 359 2.12 -0.46 8.26
N LYS A 360 3.45 -0.37 8.49
CA LYS A 360 4.29 -1.46 9.03
C LYS A 360 3.97 -2.81 8.41
N ARG A 361 4.03 -2.94 7.07
CA ARG A 361 3.39 -4.02 6.28
C ARG A 361 3.80 -5.44 6.66
N ASN A 362 5.03 -5.61 7.14
CA ASN A 362 5.67 -6.84 7.58
C ASN A 362 5.58 -8.00 6.57
N ILE A 363 6.21 -7.83 5.41
CA ILE A 363 6.09 -8.75 4.26
C ILE A 363 7.38 -9.51 3.90
N ALA A 364 8.52 -9.17 4.50
CA ALA A 364 9.79 -9.79 4.19
C ALA A 364 9.99 -11.08 4.99
N LEU A 365 10.43 -12.15 4.33
CA LEU A 365 10.83 -13.40 5.00
C LEU A 365 12.22 -13.28 5.63
N GLU A 366 13.11 -12.53 4.97
CA GLU A 366 14.47 -12.24 5.42
C GLU A 366 14.71 -10.74 5.41
N VAL A 367 15.53 -10.27 6.34
CA VAL A 367 15.87 -8.85 6.52
C VAL A 367 17.37 -8.65 6.69
N PRO A 368 17.91 -7.48 6.31
CA PRO A 368 19.33 -7.21 6.46
C PRO A 368 19.72 -6.96 7.93
N VAL A 369 20.73 -7.66 8.41
CA VAL A 369 21.34 -7.52 9.75
C VAL A 369 22.72 -6.90 9.62
N TRP A 370 22.98 -5.85 10.40
CA TRP A 370 24.22 -5.08 10.39
C TRP A 370 25.32 -5.73 11.25
N ASP A 371 26.57 -5.62 10.78
CA ASP A 371 27.78 -5.99 11.49
C ASP A 371 28.67 -4.73 11.65
N PRO A 372 28.74 -4.13 12.85
CA PRO A 372 29.47 -2.89 13.10
C PRO A 372 30.99 -3.05 12.94
N ASP A 373 31.55 -4.22 13.22
CA ASP A 373 33.01 -4.45 13.24
C ASP A 373 33.61 -4.40 11.82
N ILE A 374 32.83 -4.83 10.83
CA ILE A 374 33.24 -4.87 9.42
C ILE A 374 32.88 -3.56 8.72
N CYS A 375 31.87 -2.85 9.21
CA CYS A 375 31.30 -1.70 8.52
C CYS A 375 32.30 -0.55 8.36
N ILE A 376 32.37 -0.02 7.15
CA ILE A 376 33.21 1.14 6.81
C ILE A 376 32.42 2.46 6.80
N GLN A 377 31.14 2.42 7.19
CA GLN A 377 30.24 3.58 7.29
C GLN A 377 30.18 4.41 6.01
N CYS A 378 30.01 3.76 4.85
CA CYS A 378 30.02 4.43 3.54
C CYS A 378 28.65 4.95 3.07
N GLY A 379 27.56 4.61 3.76
CA GLY A 379 26.20 5.01 3.40
C GLY A 379 25.60 4.33 2.16
N LYS A 380 26.34 3.50 1.41
CA LYS A 380 25.83 2.90 0.16
C LYS A 380 24.55 2.06 0.36
N CYS A 381 24.45 1.30 1.45
CA CYS A 381 23.26 0.52 1.78
C CYS A 381 22.01 1.40 2.02
N VAL A 382 22.19 2.58 2.63
CA VAL A 382 21.14 3.58 2.86
C VAL A 382 20.74 4.25 1.54
N LEU A 383 21.72 4.57 0.69
CA LEU A 383 21.49 5.21 -0.61
C LEU A 383 20.61 4.35 -1.52
N VAL A 384 20.99 3.08 -1.72
CA VAL A 384 20.32 2.20 -2.69
C VAL A 384 18.99 1.65 -2.18
N CYS A 385 18.68 1.82 -0.89
CA CYS A 385 17.44 1.30 -0.32
C CYS A 385 16.23 1.99 -0.96
N PRO A 386 15.37 1.25 -1.71
CA PRO A 386 14.24 1.87 -2.42
C PRO A 386 13.09 2.30 -1.49
N HIS A 387 13.07 1.79 -0.26
CA HIS A 387 11.98 2.03 0.69
C HIS A 387 12.39 2.85 1.91
N ALA A 388 13.63 3.36 1.94
CA ALA A 388 14.18 4.09 3.08
C ALA A 388 14.12 3.31 4.42
N VAL A 389 14.17 1.97 4.36
CA VAL A 389 14.07 1.09 5.54
C VAL A 389 15.40 0.93 6.27
N ILE A 390 16.52 1.25 5.62
CA ILE A 390 17.84 1.26 6.26
C ILE A 390 18.24 2.73 6.43
N ARG A 391 18.51 3.15 7.66
CA ARG A 391 18.90 4.53 7.99
C ARG A 391 20.08 4.55 8.92
N SER A 392 20.79 5.67 8.89
CA SER A 392 21.92 5.92 9.79
C SER A 392 21.78 7.26 10.47
N LYS A 393 22.17 7.31 11.74
CA LYS A 393 22.32 8.53 12.53
C LYS A 393 23.68 8.53 13.20
N VAL A 394 24.16 9.72 13.56
CA VAL A 394 25.25 9.88 14.53
C VAL A 394 24.66 10.50 15.79
N ALA A 395 25.11 10.01 16.94
CA ALA A 395 24.58 10.38 18.24
C ALA A 395 25.71 10.44 19.26
N SER A 396 25.52 11.20 20.33
CA SER A 396 26.46 11.21 21.45
C SER A 396 26.33 9.94 22.29
N GLU A 397 27.31 9.67 23.17
CA GLU A 397 27.18 8.60 24.16
C GLU A 397 25.98 8.81 25.09
N ALA A 398 25.66 10.07 25.41
CA ALA A 398 24.50 10.41 26.25
C ALA A 398 23.17 10.07 25.55
N ASP A 399 23.06 10.32 24.24
CA ASP A 399 21.88 9.97 23.45
C ASP A 399 21.68 8.44 23.34
N LEU A 400 22.71 7.64 23.64
CA LEU A 400 22.69 6.17 23.59
C LEU A 400 22.69 5.51 24.97
N ALA A 401 22.56 6.29 26.05
CA ALA A 401 22.60 5.77 27.42
C ALA A 401 21.45 4.80 27.72
N ASP A 402 20.27 5.06 27.17
CA ASP A 402 19.04 4.28 27.37
C ASP A 402 18.76 3.31 26.22
N ALA A 403 19.78 2.98 25.42
CA ALA A 403 19.62 2.11 24.26
C ALA A 403 19.17 0.69 24.69
N PRO A 404 18.17 0.09 24.02
CA PRO A 404 17.68 -1.24 24.35
C PRO A 404 18.78 -2.30 24.18
N GLU A 405 18.62 -3.43 24.88
CA GLU A 405 19.56 -4.55 24.78
C GLU A 405 19.77 -4.98 23.32
N GLY A 406 21.03 -5.16 22.93
CA GLY A 406 21.40 -5.52 21.57
C GLY A 406 21.38 -4.36 20.56
N PHE A 407 21.05 -3.13 20.96
CA PHE A 407 21.15 -1.97 20.07
C PHE A 407 22.61 -1.70 19.66
N GLN A 408 22.88 -1.86 18.37
CA GLN A 408 24.24 -1.77 17.85
C GLN A 408 24.66 -0.31 17.57
N SER A 409 25.90 0.02 17.90
CA SER A 409 26.58 1.26 17.52
C SER A 409 28.07 1.02 17.29
N SER A 410 28.76 1.98 16.69
CA SER A 410 30.21 1.95 16.43
C SER A 410 30.78 3.36 16.42
N LYS A 411 32.08 3.56 16.69
CA LYS A 411 32.69 4.89 16.62
C LYS A 411 32.48 5.55 15.25
N ALA A 412 32.00 6.80 15.22
CA ALA A 412 31.80 7.54 13.98
C ALA A 412 33.14 7.79 13.26
N ARG A 413 33.17 7.56 11.94
CA ARG A 413 34.34 7.76 11.08
C ARG A 413 34.22 9.04 10.26
N TRP A 414 34.00 10.17 10.94
CA TRP A 414 33.99 11.53 10.39
C TRP A 414 35.06 12.36 11.11
N ARG A 415 35.73 13.25 10.39
CA ARG A 415 36.76 14.13 10.99
C ARG A 415 36.12 15.22 11.84
N GLU A 416 34.94 15.64 11.43
CA GLU A 416 34.11 16.68 12.01
C GLU A 416 33.41 16.20 13.30
N MET A 417 33.35 14.88 13.52
CA MET A 417 32.59 14.24 14.62
C MET A 417 33.36 13.07 15.24
N PRO A 418 34.59 13.28 15.75
CA PRO A 418 35.48 12.19 16.18
C PRO A 418 35.00 11.46 17.44
N ASP A 419 34.15 12.09 18.26
CA ASP A 419 33.68 11.58 19.55
C ASP A 419 32.22 11.10 19.52
N LEU A 420 31.59 11.10 18.35
CA LEU A 420 30.22 10.60 18.18
C LEU A 420 30.21 9.10 17.84
N LEU A 421 29.05 8.49 18.08
CA LEU A 421 28.75 7.12 17.73
C LEU A 421 27.84 7.08 16.51
N TYR A 422 28.14 6.17 15.59
CA TYR A 422 27.36 5.86 14.40
C TYR A 422 26.51 4.62 14.65
N THR A 423 25.23 4.70 14.31
CA THR A 423 24.32 3.55 14.28
C THR A 423 23.66 3.43 12.91
N LEU A 424 23.48 2.18 12.46
CA LEU A 424 22.76 1.83 11.24
C LEU A 424 21.62 0.89 11.64
N GLN A 425 20.38 1.30 11.37
CA GLN A 425 19.19 0.58 11.81
C GLN A 425 18.29 0.24 10.63
N VAL A 426 17.52 -0.84 10.80
CA VAL A 426 16.63 -1.37 9.77
C VAL A 426 15.20 -1.44 10.31
N ALA A 427 14.26 -0.79 9.62
CA ALA A 427 12.83 -0.93 9.86
C ALA A 427 12.37 -2.31 9.35
N LEU A 428 12.44 -3.33 10.22
CA LEU A 428 12.21 -4.72 9.81
C LEU A 428 10.81 -4.93 9.21
N GLU A 429 9.79 -4.25 9.75
CA GLU A 429 8.41 -4.35 9.29
C GLU A 429 8.16 -3.65 7.94
N ASP A 430 8.99 -2.68 7.58
CA ASP A 430 8.83 -1.96 6.32
C ASP A 430 9.75 -2.52 5.22
N CYS A 431 10.70 -3.39 5.59
CA CYS A 431 11.61 -4.05 4.66
C CYS A 431 10.85 -4.97 3.69
N THR A 432 11.28 -4.97 2.42
CA THR A 432 10.73 -5.84 1.37
C THR A 432 11.67 -6.98 0.99
N GLY A 433 12.80 -7.17 1.69
CA GLY A 433 13.76 -8.25 1.44
C GLY A 433 14.47 -8.21 0.08
N CYS A 434 14.66 -7.05 -0.54
CA CYS A 434 15.16 -6.94 -1.93
C CYS A 434 16.68 -7.15 -2.14
N THR A 435 17.44 -7.46 -1.09
CA THR A 435 18.90 -7.75 -1.09
C THR A 435 19.87 -6.67 -1.62
N LEU A 436 19.40 -5.58 -2.23
CA LEU A 436 20.25 -4.54 -2.83
C LEU A 436 21.28 -3.93 -1.86
N CYS A 437 20.90 -3.75 -0.60
CA CYS A 437 21.78 -3.22 0.44
C CYS A 437 22.97 -4.15 0.76
N VAL A 438 22.74 -5.47 0.72
CA VAL A 438 23.76 -6.50 0.89
C VAL A 438 24.62 -6.59 -0.36
N GLU A 439 24.01 -6.56 -1.55
CA GLU A 439 24.73 -6.62 -2.82
C GLU A 439 25.71 -5.47 -2.99
N ILE A 440 25.29 -4.23 -2.74
CA ILE A 440 26.13 -3.04 -2.89
C ILE A 440 27.22 -2.91 -1.81
N CYS A 441 27.08 -3.62 -0.67
CA CYS A 441 28.01 -3.47 0.43
C CYS A 441 29.44 -3.85 -0.01
N PRO A 442 30.39 -2.90 0.01
CA PRO A 442 31.75 -3.15 -0.46
C PRO A 442 32.63 -3.85 0.60
N ALA A 443 32.21 -3.81 1.87
CA ALA A 443 32.96 -4.38 2.96
C ALA A 443 32.79 -5.91 2.99
N LYS A 444 33.91 -6.64 3.06
CA LYS A 444 33.97 -8.10 3.08
C LYS A 444 34.55 -8.57 4.40
N ASN A 445 33.95 -9.58 5.01
CA ASN A 445 34.51 -10.24 6.18
C ASN A 445 35.76 -11.04 5.78
N LYS A 446 36.90 -10.78 6.42
CA LYS A 446 38.15 -11.50 6.15
C LYS A 446 38.20 -12.90 6.80
N ARG A 447 37.37 -13.14 7.83
CA ARG A 447 37.31 -14.38 8.61
C ARG A 447 36.21 -15.34 8.13
N ALA A 448 35.13 -14.81 7.55
CA ALA A 448 34.00 -15.59 7.03
C ALA A 448 33.72 -15.24 5.57
N VAL A 449 34.23 -16.05 4.64
CA VAL A 449 34.05 -15.85 3.19
C VAL A 449 32.55 -15.83 2.86
N GLY A 450 32.12 -14.81 2.12
CA GLY A 450 30.71 -14.62 1.74
C GLY A 450 29.94 -13.68 2.66
N ARG A 451 30.38 -13.46 3.91
CA ARG A 451 29.76 -12.45 4.79
C ARG A 451 30.29 -11.04 4.52
N LYS A 452 29.40 -10.07 4.61
CA LYS A 452 29.66 -8.63 4.46
C LYS A 452 29.32 -7.89 5.76
N ALA A 453 29.43 -6.56 5.76
CA ALA A 453 29.01 -5.73 6.90
C ALA A 453 27.47 -5.67 7.08
N ILE A 454 26.70 -6.20 6.14
CA ILE A 454 25.25 -6.33 6.22
C ILE A 454 24.85 -7.59 5.45
N ASN A 455 24.00 -8.45 6.02
CA ASN A 455 23.66 -9.77 5.46
C ASN A 455 22.17 -10.08 5.68
N MET A 456 21.56 -10.89 4.81
CA MET A 456 20.17 -11.31 4.99
C MET A 456 20.10 -12.40 6.06
N GLU A 457 19.13 -12.31 6.95
CA GLU A 457 18.83 -13.32 7.99
C GLU A 457 17.30 -13.48 8.12
N PRO A 458 16.80 -14.63 8.59
CA PRO A 458 15.37 -14.84 8.84
C PRO A 458 14.78 -13.75 9.75
N GLN A 459 13.65 -13.17 9.33
CA GLN A 459 13.06 -12.02 10.04
C GLN A 459 12.38 -12.43 11.36
N LEU A 460 11.65 -13.56 11.35
CA LEU A 460 10.71 -13.90 12.44
C LEU A 460 11.35 -13.90 13.84
N PRO A 461 12.57 -14.44 14.07
CA PRO A 461 13.21 -14.40 15.38
C PRO A 461 13.72 -13.01 15.79
N LEU A 462 13.85 -12.07 14.84
CA LEU A 462 14.42 -10.74 15.04
C LEU A 462 13.35 -9.65 15.20
N LEU A 463 12.09 -9.96 14.86
CA LEU A 463 11.04 -8.96 14.67
C LEU A 463 10.75 -8.17 15.95
N GLU A 464 10.66 -8.83 17.11
CA GLU A 464 10.30 -8.16 18.36
C GLU A 464 11.40 -7.19 18.83
N GLU A 465 12.66 -7.64 18.86
CA GLU A 465 13.79 -6.78 19.23
C GLU A 465 14.03 -5.68 18.18
N GLY A 466 13.92 -6.02 16.89
CA GLY A 466 14.04 -5.04 15.81
C GLY A 466 13.01 -3.91 15.87
N ARG A 467 11.79 -4.18 16.36
CA ARG A 467 10.79 -3.12 16.63
C ARG A 467 11.26 -2.17 17.74
N LYS A 468 11.79 -2.71 18.83
CA LYS A 468 12.31 -1.92 19.96
C LYS A 468 13.50 -1.06 19.51
N HIS A 469 14.42 -1.65 18.73
CA HIS A 469 15.58 -0.95 18.20
C HIS A 469 15.19 0.15 17.22
N TRP A 470 14.25 -0.11 16.32
CA TRP A 470 13.75 0.88 15.37
C TRP A 470 13.03 2.04 16.07
N ALA A 471 12.16 1.74 17.04
CA ALA A 471 11.48 2.77 17.82
C ALA A 471 12.50 3.66 18.56
N TYR A 472 13.53 3.07 19.19
CA TYR A 472 14.60 3.84 19.82
C TYR A 472 15.35 4.73 18.81
N PHE A 473 15.68 4.18 17.63
CA PHE A 473 16.35 4.92 16.56
C PHE A 473 15.56 6.13 16.06
N GLU A 474 14.23 6.03 15.96
CA GLU A 474 13.37 7.15 15.56
C GLU A 474 13.44 8.31 16.55
N HIS A 475 13.59 8.03 17.86
CA HIS A 475 13.72 9.05 18.90
C HIS A 475 15.09 9.74 18.95
N LEU A 476 16.13 9.15 18.35
CA LEU A 476 17.44 9.77 18.30
C LEU A 476 17.41 11.09 17.50
N PRO A 477 18.24 12.09 17.84
CA PRO A 477 18.35 13.32 17.05
C PRO A 477 18.69 13.04 15.59
N ASP A 478 18.03 13.74 14.67
CA ASP A 478 18.38 13.69 13.25
C ASP A 478 19.75 14.34 13.01
N THR A 479 20.45 13.87 11.98
CA THR A 479 21.76 14.39 11.58
C THR A 479 21.63 15.28 10.32
N PRO A 480 22.27 16.46 10.26
CA PRO A 480 23.13 17.07 11.27
C PRO A 480 22.30 17.51 12.47
N MET A 481 22.85 17.33 13.67
CA MET A 481 22.19 17.72 14.92
C MET A 481 21.95 19.22 14.89
N THR A 482 20.74 19.64 14.60
CA THR A 482 20.34 21.05 14.58
C THR A 482 19.33 21.23 15.70
N PRO A 483 19.59 22.10 16.70
CA PRO A 483 18.64 22.31 17.78
C PRO A 483 17.34 22.90 17.22
N ALA A 484 16.20 22.29 17.56
CA ALA A 484 14.87 22.75 17.10
C ALA A 484 14.58 24.23 17.45
N ASN A 485 15.28 24.77 18.44
CA ASN A 485 15.04 26.10 19.01
C ASN A 485 16.21 27.08 18.78
N GLY A 486 17.20 26.72 17.96
CA GLY A 486 18.41 27.53 17.74
C GLY A 486 19.34 27.68 18.96
N GLN A 487 19.00 27.04 20.09
CA GLN A 487 19.82 26.98 21.30
C GLN A 487 20.41 25.57 21.42
N GLY A 488 21.70 25.44 21.12
CA GLY A 488 22.48 24.20 21.19
C GLY A 488 23.78 24.32 20.40
N PRO A 489 24.57 23.24 20.29
CA PRO A 489 25.84 23.29 19.54
C PRO A 489 25.60 23.71 18.08
N GLN A 490 26.57 24.42 17.51
CA GLN A 490 26.54 24.85 16.11
C GLN A 490 26.31 23.64 15.18
N PRO A 491 25.54 23.78 14.08
CA PRO A 491 25.34 22.69 13.13
C PRO A 491 26.69 22.19 12.63
N ILE A 492 26.89 20.88 12.65
CA ILE A 492 28.10 20.29 12.09
C ILE A 492 28.05 20.43 10.57
N GLU A 493 28.98 21.22 10.04
CA GLU A 493 29.04 21.53 8.61
C GLU A 493 29.54 20.30 7.85
N LEU A 494 28.68 19.74 6.99
CA LEU A 494 28.99 18.58 6.15
C LEU A 494 28.81 18.94 4.69
N ASN A 495 29.77 18.55 3.85
CA ASN A 495 29.63 18.65 2.40
C ASN A 495 28.65 17.58 1.89
N TYR A 496 27.48 18.02 1.43
CA TYR A 496 26.42 17.15 0.89
C TYR A 496 26.57 16.77 -0.59
N ASN A 497 27.70 17.10 -1.23
CA ASN A 497 28.09 16.47 -2.49
C ASN A 497 28.70 15.07 -2.28
N ASN A 498 28.88 14.64 -1.02
CA ASN A 498 29.38 13.32 -0.66
C ASN A 498 28.23 12.36 -0.31
N VAL A 499 28.20 11.19 -0.97
CA VAL A 499 27.21 10.12 -0.71
C VAL A 499 27.05 9.80 0.78
N LYS A 500 28.17 9.62 1.49
CA LYS A 500 28.19 9.26 2.91
C LYS A 500 27.48 10.32 3.78
N ASN A 501 27.68 11.60 3.47
CA ASN A 501 27.11 12.70 4.24
C ASN A 501 25.62 12.89 3.97
N VAL A 502 25.18 12.76 2.72
CA VAL A 502 23.74 12.89 2.38
C VAL A 502 22.92 11.80 3.07
N GLN A 503 23.47 10.59 3.24
CA GLN A 503 22.76 9.48 3.88
C GLN A 503 22.53 9.65 5.39
N LEU A 504 23.08 10.72 5.99
CA LEU A 504 22.75 11.11 7.36
C LEU A 504 21.48 11.97 7.44
N LYS A 505 21.07 12.62 6.35
CA LYS A 505 19.83 13.41 6.32
C LYS A 505 18.60 12.51 6.36
N GLN A 506 17.57 12.94 7.07
CA GLN A 506 16.27 12.28 7.11
C GLN A 506 15.68 12.17 5.68
N PRO A 507 15.29 10.97 5.21
CA PRO A 507 14.51 10.84 3.99
C PRO A 507 13.07 11.27 4.22
N LEU A 508 12.52 12.09 3.31
CA LEU A 508 11.12 12.51 3.31
C LEU A 508 10.29 11.81 2.21
N PHE A 509 10.82 10.72 1.69
CA PHE A 509 10.12 9.75 0.84
C PHE A 509 10.46 8.36 1.36
N GLU A 510 9.51 7.74 2.06
CA GLU A 510 9.75 6.52 2.85
C GLU A 510 8.63 5.49 2.73
N PHE A 511 9.01 4.20 2.79
CA PHE A 511 8.08 3.06 2.88
C PHE A 511 7.02 3.00 1.77
N SER A 512 7.37 3.45 0.56
CA SER A 512 6.45 3.51 -0.58
C SER A 512 5.89 2.14 -0.99
N GLY A 513 4.76 2.15 -1.70
CA GLY A 513 4.14 0.96 -2.30
C GLY A 513 4.89 0.39 -3.52
N ALA A 514 6.13 0.83 -3.77
CA ALA A 514 6.92 0.40 -4.92
C ALA A 514 7.41 -1.05 -4.80
N CYS A 515 7.82 -1.62 -5.93
CA CYS A 515 8.33 -2.98 -6.00
C CYS A 515 9.55 -3.20 -5.10
N ALA A 516 9.74 -4.43 -4.60
CA ALA A 516 11.02 -4.84 -4.02
C ALA A 516 12.15 -4.61 -5.03
N GLY A 517 13.12 -3.75 -4.68
CA GLY A 517 14.23 -3.40 -5.57
C GLY A 517 13.89 -2.38 -6.67
N CYS A 518 12.85 -1.55 -6.49
CA CYS A 518 12.47 -0.53 -7.47
C CYS A 518 13.64 0.42 -7.81
N GLY A 519 13.89 0.62 -9.10
CA GLY A 519 14.97 1.49 -9.59
C GLY A 519 14.67 3.00 -9.54
N GLU A 520 13.42 3.41 -9.34
CA GLU A 520 13.02 4.83 -9.35
C GLU A 520 13.12 5.48 -7.96
N THR A 521 12.61 4.81 -6.93
CA THR A 521 12.43 5.37 -5.59
C THR A 521 13.71 5.82 -4.86
N PRO A 522 14.91 5.22 -5.05
CA PRO A 522 16.15 5.78 -4.47
C PRO A 522 16.44 7.22 -4.92
N TYR A 523 16.04 7.60 -6.13
CA TYR A 523 16.21 8.96 -6.64
C TYR A 523 15.26 9.94 -5.96
N LEU A 524 13.98 9.58 -5.78
CA LEU A 524 13.02 10.41 -5.05
C LEU A 524 13.37 10.53 -3.57
N LYS A 525 13.85 9.44 -2.95
CA LYS A 525 14.42 9.47 -1.59
C LYS A 525 15.56 10.49 -1.51
N LEU A 526 16.52 10.43 -2.44
CA LEU A 526 17.65 11.35 -2.46
C LEU A 526 17.21 12.82 -2.67
N LEU A 527 16.29 13.06 -3.61
CA LEU A 527 15.68 14.38 -3.83
C LEU A 527 15.04 14.92 -2.54
N SER A 528 14.27 14.07 -1.86
CA SER A 528 13.61 14.43 -0.60
C SER A 528 14.59 14.76 0.53
N GLN A 529 15.74 14.09 0.58
CA GLN A 529 16.81 14.37 1.56
C GLN A 529 17.47 15.73 1.31
N LEU A 530 17.57 16.16 0.05
CA LEU A 530 18.25 17.40 -0.32
C LEU A 530 17.33 18.63 -0.33
N PHE A 531 16.08 18.45 -0.78
CA PHE A 531 15.16 19.56 -1.06
C PHE A 531 13.78 19.40 -0.41
N GLY A 532 13.52 18.27 0.26
CA GLY A 532 12.16 17.88 0.62
C GLY A 532 11.45 18.85 1.56
N ASP A 533 12.17 19.58 2.39
CA ASP A 533 11.59 20.57 3.32
C ASP A 533 11.03 21.84 2.63
N ARG A 534 11.25 21.98 1.32
CA ARG A 534 10.80 23.11 0.48
C ARG A 534 10.39 22.69 -0.93
N ALA A 535 10.18 21.39 -1.15
CA ALA A 535 9.85 20.83 -2.45
C ALA A 535 8.35 20.93 -2.75
N ILE A 536 8.02 21.21 -4.00
CA ILE A 536 6.68 21.09 -4.57
C ILE A 536 6.79 20.15 -5.77
N ILE A 537 6.06 19.05 -5.76
CA ILE A 537 6.15 17.97 -6.74
C ILE A 537 4.90 17.96 -7.61
N ALA A 538 5.07 18.25 -8.90
CA ALA A 538 4.13 17.92 -9.96
C ALA A 538 4.51 16.53 -10.50
N ASN A 539 3.62 15.54 -10.31
CA ASN A 539 3.91 14.16 -10.68
C ASN A 539 2.99 13.69 -11.81
N ALA A 540 3.57 13.21 -12.91
CA ALA A 540 2.82 12.61 -14.01
C ALA A 540 2.19 11.30 -13.57
N THR A 541 1.05 10.94 -14.16
CA THR A 541 0.46 9.62 -13.93
C THR A 541 1.39 8.53 -14.44
N GLY A 542 1.64 7.51 -13.63
CA GLY A 542 2.52 6.41 -13.99
C GLY A 542 3.07 5.71 -12.77
N CYS A 543 4.22 5.04 -12.93
CA CYS A 543 4.82 4.30 -11.83
C CYS A 543 5.00 5.14 -10.55
N SER A 544 5.44 6.39 -10.73
CA SER A 544 5.73 7.35 -9.67
C SER A 544 4.51 7.89 -8.96
N SER A 545 3.39 8.12 -9.65
CA SER A 545 2.15 8.51 -8.97
C SER A 545 1.55 7.35 -8.17
N ILE A 546 1.65 6.11 -8.67
CA ILE A 546 1.11 4.94 -7.97
C ILE A 546 1.87 4.67 -6.66
N TYR A 547 3.20 4.61 -6.64
CA TYR A 547 3.88 4.41 -5.35
C TYR A 547 4.00 5.71 -4.53
N GLY A 548 3.78 6.88 -5.14
CA GLY A 548 3.97 8.20 -4.52
C GLY A 548 2.70 8.82 -3.93
N GLY A 549 1.51 8.40 -4.37
CA GLY A 549 0.26 9.01 -3.93
C GLY A 549 -0.97 8.11 -4.04
N ASN A 550 -0.79 6.79 -4.11
CA ASN A 550 -1.93 5.88 -4.11
C ASN A 550 -2.51 5.69 -2.71
N LEU A 551 -3.68 6.27 -2.51
CA LEU A 551 -4.43 6.25 -1.25
C LEU A 551 -4.73 4.81 -0.79
N PRO A 552 -4.79 4.57 0.53
CA PRO A 552 -4.92 5.55 1.61
C PRO A 552 -3.59 6.03 2.22
N THR A 553 -2.45 5.56 1.73
CA THR A 553 -1.13 5.89 2.29
C THR A 553 -0.23 6.59 1.29
N THR A 554 0.57 7.55 1.74
CA THR A 554 1.55 8.27 0.91
C THR A 554 2.93 8.30 1.57
N PRO A 555 4.02 8.07 0.79
CA PRO A 555 5.40 8.05 1.29
C PRO A 555 6.01 9.43 1.54
N TRP A 556 5.37 10.51 1.09
CA TRP A 556 5.91 11.87 1.23
C TRP A 556 5.79 12.31 2.69
N ALA A 557 6.88 12.24 3.45
CA ALA A 557 6.87 12.52 4.88
C ALA A 557 7.17 13.99 5.19
N GLN A 558 7.04 14.34 6.48
CA GLN A 558 7.42 15.63 7.03
C GLN A 558 8.60 15.44 7.99
N ASN A 559 9.49 16.44 8.06
CA ASN A 559 10.51 16.49 9.09
C ASN A 559 9.92 16.90 10.45
N SER A 560 10.75 16.91 11.49
CA SER A 560 10.36 17.31 12.85
C SER A 560 9.81 18.74 12.96
N ALA A 561 10.04 19.61 11.97
CA ALA A 561 9.46 20.95 11.89
C ALA A 561 8.11 20.99 11.13
N GLY A 562 7.52 19.84 10.78
CA GLY A 562 6.27 19.74 10.03
C GLY A 562 6.42 20.11 8.55
N ARG A 563 7.64 20.15 8.01
CA ARG A 563 7.92 20.53 6.61
C ARG A 563 8.23 19.31 5.78
N GLY A 564 7.61 19.20 4.61
CA GLY A 564 7.86 18.13 3.66
C GLY A 564 7.37 18.48 2.27
N PRO A 565 7.57 17.58 1.29
CA PRO A 565 7.16 17.82 -0.08
C PRO A 565 5.64 18.00 -0.18
N ALA A 566 5.20 19.09 -0.79
CA ALA A 566 3.82 19.19 -1.29
C ALA A 566 3.75 18.40 -2.60
N TRP A 567 2.82 17.45 -2.72
CA TRP A 567 2.75 16.55 -3.88
C TRP A 567 1.37 16.59 -4.50
N SER A 568 1.31 16.61 -5.83
CA SER A 568 0.07 16.47 -6.58
C SER A 568 0.29 15.75 -7.91
N ASN A 569 -0.69 14.97 -8.32
CA ASN A 569 -0.79 14.36 -9.65
C ASN A 569 -2.02 14.95 -10.34
N SER A 570 -1.80 15.65 -11.46
CA SER A 570 -2.88 16.12 -12.34
C SER A 570 -3.29 14.99 -13.27
N LEU A 571 -2.80 14.97 -14.50
CA LEU A 571 -3.05 13.92 -15.48
C LEU A 571 -1.76 13.27 -15.95
N PHE A 572 -1.86 12.41 -16.97
CA PHE A 572 -0.69 11.76 -17.55
C PHE A 572 0.03 12.70 -18.51
N GLU A 573 -0.75 13.46 -19.29
CA GLU A 573 -0.32 14.26 -20.42
C GLU A 573 0.16 15.67 -20.06
N ASP A 574 -0.29 16.25 -18.94
CA ASP A 574 -0.16 17.69 -18.63
C ASP A 574 0.86 18.03 -17.54
N ASN A 575 1.67 17.05 -17.12
CA ASN A 575 2.48 17.20 -15.90
C ASN A 575 3.51 18.33 -15.99
N ALA A 576 4.03 18.62 -17.18
CA ALA A 576 4.99 19.71 -17.35
C ALA A 576 4.30 21.05 -17.14
N GLU A 577 3.17 21.25 -17.81
CA GLU A 577 2.32 22.44 -17.76
C GLU A 577 1.76 22.66 -16.35
N PHE A 578 1.42 21.57 -15.67
CA PHE A 578 0.99 21.58 -14.28
C PHE A 578 2.10 22.11 -13.36
N GLY A 579 3.34 21.62 -13.51
CA GLY A 579 4.51 22.13 -12.81
C GLY A 579 4.83 23.59 -13.14
N LEU A 580 4.69 24.00 -14.41
CA LEU A 580 4.83 25.40 -14.81
C LEU A 580 3.75 26.27 -14.15
N GLY A 581 2.51 25.79 -14.05
CA GLY A 581 1.44 26.47 -13.32
C GLY A 581 1.80 26.72 -11.86
N MET A 582 2.37 25.71 -11.18
CA MET A 582 2.90 25.87 -9.81
C MET A 582 4.01 26.92 -9.76
N ARG A 583 4.92 26.93 -10.74
CA ARG A 583 6.01 27.92 -10.84
C ARG A 583 5.48 29.34 -10.99
N LEU A 584 4.56 29.56 -11.91
CA LEU A 584 3.94 30.86 -12.14
C LEU A 584 3.17 31.35 -10.90
N ALA A 585 2.49 30.45 -10.19
CA ALA A 585 1.81 30.78 -8.94
C ALA A 585 2.79 31.24 -7.85
N VAL A 586 3.87 30.49 -7.62
CA VAL A 586 4.91 30.86 -6.65
C VAL A 586 5.58 32.19 -7.03
N ASP A 587 5.91 32.40 -8.30
CA ASP A 587 6.50 33.65 -8.78
C ASP A 587 5.58 34.84 -8.52
N LYS A 588 4.27 34.70 -8.80
CA LYS A 588 3.30 35.77 -8.58
C LYS A 588 3.06 36.03 -7.09
N GLN A 589 2.98 34.98 -6.27
CA GLN A 589 2.89 35.10 -4.82
C GLN A 589 4.12 35.83 -4.26
N LYS A 590 5.32 35.50 -4.73
CA LYS A 590 6.56 36.17 -4.32
C LYS A 590 6.56 37.65 -4.69
N ALA A 591 6.16 37.98 -5.92
CA ALA A 591 6.03 39.37 -6.36
C ALA A 591 5.04 40.16 -5.50
N TYR A 592 3.86 39.59 -5.22
CA TYR A 592 2.87 40.24 -4.36
C TYR A 592 3.36 40.38 -2.92
N THR A 593 4.06 39.37 -2.39
CA THR A 593 4.69 39.42 -1.07
C THR A 593 5.71 40.55 -0.97
N HIS A 594 6.53 40.77 -2.01
CA HIS A 594 7.49 41.89 -2.05
C HIS A 594 6.78 43.25 -2.05
N GLU A 595 5.66 43.40 -2.78
CA GLU A 595 4.85 44.62 -2.74
C GLU A 595 4.29 44.87 -1.33
N LEU A 596 3.80 43.82 -0.66
CA LEU A 596 3.26 43.91 0.70
C LEU A 596 4.34 44.26 1.74
N LEU A 597 5.55 43.68 1.62
CA LEU A 597 6.69 44.04 2.47
C LEU A 597 7.05 45.53 2.35
N ALA A 598 6.97 46.10 1.15
CA ALA A 598 7.18 47.53 0.94
C ALA A 598 6.05 48.37 1.56
N ARG A 599 4.78 47.98 1.36
CA ARG A 599 3.61 48.69 1.90
C ARG A 599 3.57 48.67 3.43
N LEU A 600 3.99 47.58 4.05
CA LEU A 600 3.98 47.39 5.50
C LEU A 600 5.33 47.72 6.16
N SER A 601 6.22 48.43 5.46
CA SER A 601 7.57 48.73 5.93
C SER A 601 7.60 49.48 7.27
N GLU A 602 6.62 50.35 7.54
CA GLU A 602 6.52 51.06 8.83
C GLU A 602 6.12 50.14 9.98
N VAL A 603 5.34 49.09 9.69
CA VAL A 603 4.89 48.09 10.66
C VAL A 603 6.00 47.10 10.97
N ILE A 604 6.65 46.56 9.93
CA ILE A 604 7.65 45.49 10.08
C ILE A 604 9.08 46.02 10.30
N GLY A 605 9.33 47.29 9.99
CA GLY A 605 10.64 47.93 10.04
C GLY A 605 11.45 47.75 8.76
N ALA A 606 12.11 48.83 8.31
CA ALA A 606 12.90 48.86 7.07
C ALA A 606 14.05 47.83 7.05
N ASP A 607 14.75 47.65 8.18
CA ASP A 607 15.87 46.71 8.26
C ASP A 607 15.43 45.26 8.01
N LEU A 608 14.30 44.85 8.59
CA LEU A 608 13.76 43.50 8.38
C LEU A 608 13.27 43.31 6.95
N ARG A 609 12.58 44.32 6.39
CA ARG A 609 12.17 44.34 4.99
C ARG A 609 13.36 44.12 4.07
N ASP A 610 14.41 44.92 4.22
CA ASP A 610 15.58 44.86 3.34
C ASP A 610 16.35 43.54 3.51
N ALA A 611 16.47 43.04 4.75
CA ALA A 611 17.09 41.75 5.02
C ALA A 611 16.28 40.57 4.44
N LEU A 612 14.94 40.64 4.41
CA LEU A 612 14.09 39.63 3.77
C LEU A 612 14.23 39.62 2.25
N LEU A 613 14.36 40.80 1.64
CA LEU A 613 14.46 40.97 0.18
C LEU A 613 15.85 40.61 -0.36
N ALA A 614 16.92 40.87 0.41
CA ALA A 614 18.31 40.67 0.00
C ALA A 614 18.93 39.33 0.45
N ALA A 615 18.14 38.43 1.06
CA ALA A 615 18.66 37.19 1.61
C ALA A 615 19.22 36.23 0.54
N ASP A 616 20.48 35.82 0.72
CA ASP A 616 21.07 34.70 0.00
C ASP A 616 20.55 33.38 0.57
N GLN A 617 19.97 32.55 -0.30
CA GLN A 617 19.37 31.26 0.02
C GLN A 617 20.05 30.10 -0.74
N SER A 618 21.24 30.34 -1.30
CA SER A 618 22.00 29.33 -2.07
C SER A 618 22.53 28.17 -1.21
N THR A 619 22.59 28.34 0.11
CA THR A 619 23.04 27.31 1.07
C THR A 619 21.96 26.93 2.08
N THR A 620 22.17 25.82 2.80
CA THR A 620 21.25 25.36 3.86
C THR A 620 21.15 26.40 4.98
N GLU A 621 22.27 27.05 5.30
CA GLU A 621 22.41 28.08 6.32
C GLU A 621 21.68 29.37 5.89
N GLY A 622 21.80 29.75 4.61
CA GLY A 622 21.05 30.88 4.05
C GLY A 622 19.53 30.67 4.12
N ILE A 623 19.07 29.46 3.78
CA ILE A 623 17.67 29.07 3.91
C ILE A 623 17.22 29.11 5.39
N ALA A 624 18.03 28.58 6.31
CA ALA A 624 17.73 28.60 7.75
C ALA A 624 17.65 30.05 8.28
N ALA A 625 18.58 30.91 7.89
CA ALA A 625 18.57 32.33 8.24
C ALA A 625 17.33 33.05 7.68
N GLN A 626 16.92 32.74 6.45
CA GLN A 626 15.71 33.30 5.88
C GLN A 626 14.45 32.84 6.63
N ARG A 627 14.39 31.58 7.04
CA ARG A 627 13.29 31.07 7.88
C ARG A 627 13.21 31.81 9.22
N ALA A 628 14.34 32.12 9.84
CA ALA A 628 14.36 32.92 11.07
C ALA A 628 13.77 34.32 10.82
N ARG A 629 14.18 34.99 9.73
CA ARG A 629 13.60 36.30 9.35
C ARG A 629 12.09 36.22 9.09
N VAL A 630 11.62 35.16 8.42
CA VAL A 630 10.18 34.92 8.19
C VAL A 630 9.44 34.68 9.51
N GLY A 631 10.06 33.99 10.47
CA GLY A 631 9.51 33.87 11.83
C GLY A 631 9.31 35.23 12.49
N THR A 632 10.35 36.07 12.50
CA THR A 632 10.27 37.46 13.01
C THR A 632 9.23 38.30 12.26
N LEU A 633 9.08 38.11 10.94
CA LEU A 633 8.02 38.78 10.17
C LEU A 633 6.64 38.37 10.66
N LYS A 634 6.39 37.07 10.82
CA LYS A 634 5.10 36.54 11.31
C LYS A 634 4.78 37.08 12.70
N GLU A 635 5.75 37.13 13.61
CA GLU A 635 5.60 37.72 14.94
C GLU A 635 5.19 39.20 14.87
N LYS A 636 5.82 40.02 14.02
CA LYS A 636 5.47 41.43 13.87
C LYS A 636 4.09 41.67 13.24
N LEU A 637 3.57 40.71 12.48
CA LEU A 637 2.24 40.79 11.88
C LEU A 637 1.14 40.29 12.84
N GLN A 638 1.49 39.62 13.95
CA GLN A 638 0.50 39.19 14.94
C GLN A 638 -0.21 40.41 15.54
N GLY A 639 -1.55 40.39 15.48
CA GLY A 639 -2.38 41.49 16.00
C GLY A 639 -2.56 42.68 15.06
N VAL A 640 -1.95 42.66 13.87
CA VAL A 640 -2.16 43.71 12.84
C VAL A 640 -3.38 43.35 11.99
N ASP A 641 -4.53 43.90 12.34
CA ASP A 641 -5.80 43.56 11.68
C ASP A 641 -6.07 44.45 10.46
N THR A 642 -5.27 44.25 9.40
CA THR A 642 -5.51 44.87 8.09
C THR A 642 -5.50 43.80 7.00
N PRO A 643 -6.28 43.96 5.91
CA PRO A 643 -6.26 43.01 4.80
C PRO A 643 -4.85 42.75 4.25
N ALA A 644 -4.03 43.79 4.14
CA ALA A 644 -2.65 43.67 3.66
C ALA A 644 -1.76 42.84 4.60
N ALA A 645 -1.94 42.97 5.91
CA ALA A 645 -1.19 42.19 6.90
C ALA A 645 -1.66 40.72 6.93
N GLN A 646 -2.96 40.47 6.78
CA GLN A 646 -3.52 39.11 6.66
C GLN A 646 -3.01 38.42 5.39
N ASP A 647 -3.02 39.12 4.25
CA ASP A 647 -2.45 38.63 2.99
C ASP A 647 -0.96 38.30 3.16
N LEU A 648 -0.17 39.22 3.72
CA LEU A 648 1.27 39.02 3.91
C LEU A 648 1.54 37.85 4.86
N LEU A 649 0.75 37.70 5.92
CA LEU A 649 0.86 36.58 6.85
C LEU A 649 0.61 35.24 6.15
N SER A 650 -0.40 35.18 5.26
CA SER A 650 -0.74 33.98 4.49
C SER A 650 0.34 33.59 3.47
N LEU A 651 1.11 34.57 2.98
CA LEU A 651 2.12 34.40 1.94
C LEU A 651 3.57 34.39 2.45
N ALA A 652 3.79 34.70 3.74
CA ALA A 652 5.13 34.92 4.30
C ALA A 652 6.11 33.77 4.02
N ASP A 653 5.64 32.52 4.02
CA ASP A 653 6.50 31.36 3.76
C ASP A 653 6.97 31.25 2.30
N VAL A 654 6.39 32.01 1.35
CA VAL A 654 6.86 32.09 -0.05
C VAL A 654 8.20 32.82 -0.16
N LEU A 655 8.60 33.58 0.87
CA LEU A 655 9.93 34.23 0.95
C LEU A 655 11.08 33.22 1.08
N VAL A 656 10.77 31.99 1.51
CA VAL A 656 11.71 30.87 1.49
C VAL A 656 11.64 30.21 0.11
N GLU A 657 12.79 30.08 -0.55
CA GLU A 657 12.86 29.59 -1.93
C GLU A 657 12.30 28.16 -2.08
N ARG A 658 11.30 28.02 -2.95
CA ARG A 658 10.64 26.74 -3.26
C ARG A 658 11.37 26.01 -4.39
N SER A 659 11.49 24.69 -4.24
CA SER A 659 12.07 23.82 -5.27
C SER A 659 10.95 23.08 -5.97
N ILE A 660 10.60 23.49 -7.19
CA ILE A 660 9.55 22.83 -7.98
C ILE A 660 10.19 21.69 -8.78
N TRP A 661 9.61 20.51 -8.67
CA TRP A 661 10.07 19.30 -9.36
C TRP A 661 8.94 18.73 -10.19
N ILE A 662 9.24 18.47 -11.46
CA ILE A 662 8.35 17.80 -12.40
C ILE A 662 8.85 16.35 -12.52
N VAL A 663 8.12 15.41 -11.92
CA VAL A 663 8.48 14.00 -11.83
C VAL A 663 7.61 13.18 -12.76
N GLY A 664 8.21 12.35 -13.62
CA GLY A 664 7.46 11.43 -14.46
C GLY A 664 8.36 10.37 -15.09
N GLY A 665 7.72 9.32 -15.62
CA GLY A 665 8.42 8.25 -16.34
C GLY A 665 8.73 8.62 -17.80
N ASP A 666 9.41 7.71 -18.49
CA ASP A 666 9.79 7.85 -19.90
C ASP A 666 8.58 7.99 -20.82
N GLY A 667 7.53 7.18 -20.65
CA GLY A 667 6.31 7.29 -21.48
C GLY A 667 5.57 8.63 -21.36
N TRP A 668 5.71 9.34 -20.24
CA TRP A 668 5.24 10.73 -20.15
C TRP A 668 6.17 11.66 -20.93
N ALA A 669 7.47 11.62 -20.61
CA ALA A 669 8.44 12.60 -21.10
C ALA A 669 8.72 12.49 -22.61
N TYR A 670 8.64 11.30 -23.18
CA TYR A 670 9.00 11.03 -24.58
C TYR A 670 7.78 10.89 -25.51
N ASP A 671 6.61 10.57 -24.97
CA ASP A 671 5.40 10.37 -25.76
C ASP A 671 4.32 11.40 -25.43
N ILE A 672 3.40 11.08 -24.52
CA ILE A 672 2.13 11.80 -24.37
C ILE A 672 2.29 13.24 -23.86
N GLY A 673 3.30 13.49 -23.01
CA GLY A 673 3.57 14.80 -22.42
C GLY A 673 4.78 15.52 -23.03
N TYR A 674 5.40 14.97 -24.09
CA TYR A 674 6.62 15.54 -24.67
C TYR A 674 6.41 16.97 -25.17
N GLY A 675 5.29 17.26 -25.84
CA GLY A 675 4.98 18.61 -26.34
C GLY A 675 4.86 19.64 -25.21
N GLY A 676 4.25 19.24 -24.09
CA GLY A 676 4.18 20.06 -22.87
C GLY A 676 5.56 20.28 -22.26
N LEU A 677 6.36 19.21 -22.16
CA LEU A 677 7.71 19.25 -21.61
C LEU A 677 8.63 20.17 -22.42
N ASP A 678 8.63 20.06 -23.75
CA ASP A 678 9.39 20.93 -24.65
C ASP A 678 9.03 22.41 -24.42
N HIS A 679 7.72 22.72 -24.40
CA HIS A 679 7.23 24.08 -24.19
C HIS A 679 7.68 24.67 -22.84
N VAL A 680 7.60 23.87 -21.77
CA VAL A 680 7.98 24.30 -20.42
C VAL A 680 9.49 24.53 -20.33
N LEU A 681 10.31 23.64 -20.89
CA LEU A 681 11.76 23.83 -20.92
C LEU A 681 12.16 25.05 -21.77
N ALA A 682 11.50 25.26 -22.91
CA ALA A 682 11.71 26.42 -23.77
C ALA A 682 11.34 27.76 -23.09
N SER A 683 10.49 27.74 -22.06
CA SER A 683 10.13 28.93 -21.29
C SER A 683 11.27 29.48 -20.42
N GLY A 684 12.27 28.64 -20.09
CA GLY A 684 13.44 29.00 -19.28
C GLY A 684 13.14 29.32 -17.81
N ARG A 685 12.03 28.82 -17.26
CA ARG A 685 11.54 29.14 -15.90
C ARG A 685 11.77 28.08 -14.85
#